data_AF-A0A640KB62-F1
#
_entry.id   AF-A0A640KB62-F1
#
_cell.length_a   1.000
_cell.length_b   1.000
_cell.length_c   1.000
_cell.angle_alpha   90.00
_cell.angle_beta   90.00
_cell.angle_gamma   90.00
#
_symmetry.space_group_name_H-M   'P 1'
#
loop_
_entity.id
_entity.type
_entity.pdbx_description
1 polymer ?
#
loop_
_entity_poly.entity_id
_entity_poly.type
_entity_poly.pdbx_seq_one_letter_code
_entity_poly.pdbx_strand_id
1 'polypeptide(L)'
;MPVHPAVQLLCEQPIDTIGLTTVSAVASALGDVPVATDLIQRPEQEKALRCLLKTCMSILNNSSKNFALRMACLECLYALSQPPIPEFRTGLLCNTLNGMNSCVEEMLARTGPNGAENLSSAREMFTVLIFRFTNYDTKVARLLLQHMCDGDVGTMMQTLLRVMVQHCKTCEWPLLHAVLQSLYELTVPATYYADDSGAAEPSRDSAAIATGSSLQSFTVESFQDRIAVLLTEMRDHRLLEEVLASLRLSWQESTHNRSPPSLAQGYAESVALGALGRPEMAHTVPSASEEQQMELLNWLSAFTLLCRAVDNMVEFCRDANLSKEVRTRLLSDPRCHDWLASAAVPAVIAAIQVWMPDDGAGTTPATTSDGSAGPFTTAKVKLSFLTAAITLLRLLRFALYNAAAGFTPALLSSMACLAAQVQRREPQLRLQYGGMQVMLLTVECLVNMNAVAVTSPVNLSDSYRRLLCTIEADKTRCTLSNDSSHASSGHGAAAEPQPDALMSIAEWFILCVREEESPFCDTGSGNASMALLHECFASEEAMLQDAADRAAHLVALESQLMMLQNFLLLMTLTELLSGLPDGGLERLTQSGPCKRNGATDAQQKLPSNSDSSRKKCRLPKKKVSRHPAAYVCDLTGKLMREPVVLKEGHRFEYDALQNVILQVGHVNPISGESIDEDIEVNIPLQQEIAAYRVKRASERGGS
;
A
#
# COMPACT_ATOMS: atom_id res chain seq x y z
N MET A 1 4.76 36.99 25.43
CA MET A 1 5.06 37.99 24.38
C MET A 1 3.75 38.61 23.92
N PRO A 2 3.74 39.89 23.49
CA PRO A 2 2.54 40.52 22.92
C PRO A 2 2.11 39.82 21.63
N VAL A 3 0.83 40.00 21.24
CA VAL A 3 0.29 39.50 19.97
C VAL A 3 1.10 40.07 18.81
N HIS A 4 1.34 39.28 17.76
CA HIS A 4 2.09 39.74 16.59
C HIS A 4 1.42 40.97 15.95
N PRO A 5 2.17 42.04 15.61
CA PRO A 5 1.59 43.32 15.16
C PRO A 5 0.65 43.20 13.95
N ALA A 6 0.92 42.28 13.03
CA ALA A 6 0.06 42.04 11.87
C ALA A 6 -1.33 41.50 12.27
N VAL A 7 -1.38 40.58 13.26
CA VAL A 7 -2.64 40.02 13.76
C VAL A 7 -3.41 41.08 14.52
N GLN A 8 -2.73 41.91 15.31
CA GLN A 8 -3.35 43.02 16.02
C GLN A 8 -3.96 44.04 15.05
N LEU A 9 -3.23 44.43 14.00
CA LEU A 9 -3.71 45.35 12.98
C LEU A 9 -4.97 44.83 12.28
N LEU A 10 -5.02 43.53 11.96
CA LEU A 10 -6.21 42.92 11.35
C LEU A 10 -7.41 42.97 12.30
N CYS A 11 -7.21 42.68 13.59
CA CYS A 11 -8.29 42.69 14.59
C CYS A 11 -8.89 44.09 14.82
N GLU A 12 -8.11 45.15 14.57
CA GLU A 12 -8.53 46.54 14.75
C GLU A 12 -9.23 47.14 13.52
N GLN A 13 -9.09 46.52 12.34
CA GLN A 13 -9.69 47.00 11.08
C GLN A 13 -11.13 46.49 10.87
N PRO A 14 -12.07 47.33 10.38
CA PRO A 14 -13.39 46.87 9.99
C PRO A 14 -13.33 46.03 8.70
N ILE A 15 -14.09 44.93 8.66
CA ILE A 15 -14.09 43.90 7.60
C ILE A 15 -14.23 44.47 6.18
N ASP A 16 -14.98 45.55 6.03
CA ASP A 16 -15.21 46.19 4.73
C ASP A 16 -13.94 46.83 4.15
N THR A 17 -13.03 47.27 5.02
CA THR A 17 -11.79 47.98 4.66
C THR A 17 -10.55 47.09 4.56
N ILE A 18 -10.66 45.82 4.97
CA ILE A 18 -9.54 44.88 4.96
C ILE A 18 -9.10 44.61 3.52
N GLY A 19 -7.85 44.93 3.22
CA GLY A 19 -7.20 44.69 1.94
C GLY A 19 -6.31 43.45 1.94
N LEU A 20 -5.91 43.02 0.74
CA LEU A 20 -5.05 41.84 0.52
C LEU A 20 -3.73 41.94 1.30
N THR A 21 -3.08 43.10 1.28
CA THR A 21 -1.78 43.31 1.93
C THR A 21 -1.82 43.07 3.44
N THR A 22 -2.90 43.47 4.11
CA THR A 22 -3.08 43.23 5.55
C THR A 22 -3.16 41.73 5.84
N VAL A 23 -3.97 41.00 5.06
CA VAL A 23 -4.16 39.56 5.26
C VAL A 23 -2.92 38.76 4.87
N SER A 24 -2.25 39.09 3.76
CA SER A 24 -0.99 38.44 3.36
C SER A 24 0.12 38.64 4.39
N ALA A 25 0.19 39.80 5.04
CA ALA A 25 1.14 40.03 6.14
C ALA A 25 0.83 39.14 7.36
N VAL A 26 -0.46 38.87 7.63
CA VAL A 26 -0.88 37.91 8.66
C VAL A 26 -0.54 36.48 8.25
N ALA A 27 -0.86 36.06 7.02
CA ALA A 27 -0.50 34.73 6.51
C ALA A 27 1.01 34.48 6.60
N SER A 28 1.83 35.47 6.21
CA SER A 28 3.29 35.39 6.33
C SER A 28 3.76 35.29 7.77
N ALA A 29 3.13 36.02 8.71
CA ALA A 29 3.49 35.94 10.13
C ALA A 29 3.12 34.60 10.76
N LEU A 30 1.97 34.03 10.37
CA LEU A 30 1.49 32.73 10.84
C LEU A 30 2.25 31.56 10.22
N GLY A 31 2.93 31.78 9.08
CA GLY A 31 3.85 30.80 8.50
C GLY A 31 5.04 30.46 9.41
N ASP A 32 5.32 31.30 10.43
CA ASP A 32 6.25 30.97 11.51
C ASP A 32 5.52 30.14 12.58
N VAL A 33 5.81 28.85 12.66
CA VAL A 33 5.13 27.87 13.54
C VAL A 33 5.11 28.31 15.02
N PRO A 34 6.22 28.83 15.60
CA PRO A 34 6.20 29.48 16.91
C PRO A 34 5.15 30.58 17.11
N VAL A 35 4.95 31.45 16.12
CA VAL A 35 3.97 32.56 16.20
C VAL A 35 2.55 32.02 16.22
N ALA A 36 2.26 31.06 15.34
CA ALA A 36 0.96 30.37 15.33
C ALA A 36 0.71 29.58 16.63
N THR A 37 1.74 28.90 17.14
CA THR A 37 1.66 28.13 18.39
C THR A 37 1.39 29.03 19.60
N ASP A 38 2.11 30.15 19.71
CA ASP A 38 1.90 31.16 20.75
C ASP A 38 0.48 31.73 20.72
N LEU A 39 -0.06 31.98 19.53
CA LEU A 39 -1.42 32.49 19.34
C LEU A 39 -2.51 31.49 19.76
N ILE A 40 -2.24 30.19 19.62
CA ILE A 40 -3.18 29.11 19.96
C ILE A 40 -3.13 28.77 21.45
N GLN A 41 -1.93 28.60 22.03
CA GLN A 41 -1.77 28.05 23.37
C GLN A 41 -1.89 29.09 24.49
N ARG A 42 -1.63 30.38 24.20
CA ARG A 42 -1.66 31.42 25.24
C ARG A 42 -3.07 31.92 25.49
N PRO A 43 -3.62 31.77 26.72
CA PRO A 43 -4.98 32.22 27.04
C PRO A 43 -5.19 33.72 26.80
N GLU A 44 -4.14 34.51 27.03
CA GLU A 44 -4.12 35.97 26.82
C GLU A 44 -4.39 36.37 25.36
N GLN A 45 -4.07 35.50 24.41
CA GLN A 45 -4.19 35.76 22.97
C GLN A 45 -5.48 35.17 22.37
N GLU A 46 -6.29 34.45 23.15
CA GLU A 46 -7.51 33.78 22.69
C GLU A 46 -8.50 34.74 22.01
N LYS A 47 -8.64 35.96 22.54
CA LYS A 47 -9.49 36.99 21.94
C LYS A 47 -9.04 37.38 20.53
N ALA A 48 -7.72 37.51 20.33
CA ALA A 48 -7.14 37.81 19.02
C ALA A 48 -7.31 36.64 18.05
N LEU A 49 -7.09 35.41 18.51
CA LEU A 49 -7.31 34.18 17.73
C LEU A 49 -8.77 34.08 17.25
N ARG A 50 -9.75 34.22 18.16
CA ARG A 50 -11.17 34.17 17.79
C ARG A 50 -11.56 35.30 16.83
N CYS A 51 -10.98 36.49 16.99
CA CYS A 51 -11.21 37.61 16.08
C CYS A 51 -10.66 37.32 14.68
N LEU A 52 -9.41 36.84 14.59
CA LEU A 52 -8.77 36.41 13.34
C LEU A 52 -9.60 35.34 12.61
N LEU A 53 -9.98 34.27 13.31
CA LEU A 53 -10.80 33.18 12.75
C LEU A 53 -12.14 33.72 12.21
N LYS A 54 -12.84 34.55 12.99
CA LYS A 54 -14.11 35.16 12.57
C LYS A 54 -13.93 36.07 11.35
N THR A 55 -12.88 36.87 11.32
CA THR A 55 -12.59 37.79 10.21
C THR A 55 -12.26 37.03 8.92
N CYS A 56 -11.38 36.03 9.00
CA CYS A 56 -11.06 35.16 7.85
C CYS A 56 -12.31 34.47 7.31
N MET A 57 -13.15 33.89 8.18
CA MET A 57 -14.40 33.26 7.76
C MET A 57 -15.40 34.24 7.13
N SER A 58 -15.53 35.44 7.68
CA SER A 58 -16.42 36.46 7.13
C SER A 58 -15.99 36.90 5.73
N ILE A 59 -14.69 36.94 5.45
CA ILE A 59 -14.15 37.28 4.13
C ILE A 59 -14.30 36.09 3.18
N LEU A 60 -13.98 34.87 3.63
CA LEU A 60 -14.11 33.63 2.86
C LEU A 60 -15.54 33.39 2.41
N ASN A 61 -16.54 33.64 3.25
CA ASN A 61 -17.95 33.45 2.93
C ASN A 61 -18.58 34.59 2.13
N ASN A 62 -17.81 35.61 1.75
CA ASN A 62 -18.30 36.78 1.04
C ASN A 62 -17.92 36.74 -0.44
N SER A 63 -18.87 36.40 -1.30
CA SER A 63 -18.68 36.31 -2.76
C SER A 63 -18.32 37.64 -3.43
N SER A 64 -18.58 38.79 -2.79
CA SER A 64 -18.18 40.12 -3.31
C SER A 64 -16.70 40.43 -3.14
N LYS A 65 -15.97 39.69 -2.27
CA LYS A 65 -14.54 39.89 -2.05
C LYS A 65 -13.73 39.21 -3.15
N ASN A 66 -12.60 39.83 -3.53
CA ASN A 66 -11.71 39.31 -4.57
C ASN A 66 -11.13 37.93 -4.17
N PHE A 67 -10.99 37.03 -5.15
CA PHE A 67 -10.39 35.71 -5.01
C PHE A 67 -9.03 35.74 -4.27
N ALA A 68 -8.12 36.65 -4.61
CA ALA A 68 -6.80 36.73 -3.95
C ALA A 68 -6.91 37.03 -2.44
N LEU A 69 -7.86 37.89 -2.04
CA LEU A 69 -8.10 38.20 -0.63
C LEU A 69 -8.70 37.00 0.10
N ARG A 70 -9.63 36.28 -0.54
CA ARG A 70 -10.22 35.05 0.00
C ARG A 70 -9.16 33.95 0.12
N MET A 71 -8.25 33.83 -0.84
CA MET A 71 -7.10 32.93 -0.80
C MET A 71 -6.15 33.23 0.36
N ALA A 72 -5.78 34.49 0.57
CA ALA A 72 -4.95 34.87 1.72
C ALA A 72 -5.62 34.53 3.07
N CYS A 73 -6.96 34.62 3.16
CA CYS A 73 -7.68 34.16 4.36
C CYS A 73 -7.61 32.63 4.53
N LEU A 74 -7.70 31.86 3.44
CA LEU A 74 -7.51 30.42 3.46
C LEU A 74 -6.08 30.05 3.89
N GLU A 75 -5.07 30.77 3.40
CA GLU A 75 -3.67 30.63 3.82
C GLU A 75 -3.50 30.88 5.32
N CYS A 76 -4.17 31.89 5.90
CA CYS A 76 -4.15 32.12 7.34
C CYS A 76 -4.71 30.92 8.12
N LEU A 77 -5.85 30.35 7.69
CA LEU A 77 -6.44 29.17 8.34
C LEU A 77 -5.53 27.95 8.20
N TYR A 78 -4.96 27.75 7.01
CA TYR A 78 -4.00 26.70 6.73
C TYR A 78 -2.75 26.83 7.62
N ALA A 79 -2.17 28.02 7.74
CA ALA A 79 -1.02 28.28 8.61
C ALA A 79 -1.34 28.03 10.09
N LEU A 80 -2.51 28.47 10.58
CA LEU A 80 -2.97 28.18 11.94
C LEU A 80 -3.17 26.69 12.22
N SER A 81 -3.42 25.88 11.19
CA SER A 81 -3.55 24.44 11.37
C SER A 81 -2.21 23.71 11.44
N GLN A 82 -1.08 24.36 11.06
CA GLN A 82 0.24 23.71 11.06
C GLN A 82 0.72 23.26 12.44
N PRO A 83 0.59 24.06 13.53
CA PRO A 83 0.94 23.60 14.87
C PRO A 83 0.22 22.29 15.23
N PRO A 84 0.93 21.28 15.79
CA PRO A 84 0.35 19.98 16.13
C PRO A 84 -0.41 20.04 17.46
N ILE A 85 -1.52 20.79 17.48
CA ILE A 85 -2.37 20.98 18.67
C ILE A 85 -3.74 20.37 18.39
N PRO A 86 -3.97 19.09 18.75
CA PRO A 86 -5.21 18.37 18.41
C PRO A 86 -6.47 19.05 18.93
N GLU A 87 -6.45 19.62 20.14
CA GLU A 87 -7.61 20.28 20.75
C GLU A 87 -8.04 21.52 19.96
N PHE A 88 -7.07 22.24 19.37
CA PHE A 88 -7.36 23.38 18.51
C PHE A 88 -7.92 22.93 17.16
N ARG A 89 -7.27 21.94 16.52
CA ARG A 89 -7.64 21.45 15.18
C ARG A 89 -9.05 20.84 15.17
N THR A 90 -9.34 19.96 16.11
CA THR A 90 -10.63 19.26 16.22
C THR A 90 -11.71 20.06 16.94
N GLY A 91 -11.31 21.07 17.74
CA GLY A 91 -12.20 21.96 18.46
C GLY A 91 -12.47 23.27 17.71
N LEU A 92 -11.72 24.32 18.07
CA LEU A 92 -12.01 25.69 17.63
C LEU A 92 -11.89 25.87 16.10
N LEU A 93 -10.89 25.25 15.46
CA LEU A 93 -10.71 25.32 14.02
C LEU A 93 -11.85 24.58 13.29
N CYS A 94 -12.16 23.34 13.68
CA CYS A 94 -13.29 22.58 13.15
C CYS A 94 -14.61 23.36 13.25
N ASN A 95 -14.93 23.91 14.43
CA ASN A 95 -16.13 24.72 14.65
C ASN A 95 -16.17 25.96 13.74
N THR A 96 -15.01 26.55 13.45
CA THR A 96 -14.90 27.70 12.55
C THR A 96 -15.16 27.29 11.09
N LEU A 97 -14.57 26.16 10.66
CA LEU A 97 -14.71 25.64 9.29
C LEU A 97 -16.12 25.11 9.00
N ASN A 98 -16.84 24.61 10.01
CA ASN A 98 -18.26 24.27 9.90
C ASN A 98 -19.16 25.48 9.56
N GLY A 99 -18.63 26.70 9.68
CA GLY A 99 -19.31 27.93 9.24
C GLY A 99 -19.12 28.27 7.75
N MET A 100 -18.40 27.45 6.97
CA MET A 100 -18.23 27.67 5.53
C MET A 100 -19.56 27.50 4.77
N ASN A 101 -19.78 28.32 3.75
CA ASN A 101 -20.98 28.27 2.91
C ASN A 101 -20.65 27.97 1.44
N SER A 102 -21.69 27.90 0.59
CA SER A 102 -21.57 27.64 -0.84
C SER A 102 -20.65 28.60 -1.59
N CYS A 103 -20.37 29.81 -1.07
CA CYS A 103 -19.41 30.71 -1.71
C CYS A 103 -18.00 30.12 -1.75
N VAL A 104 -17.60 29.36 -0.72
CA VAL A 104 -16.29 28.70 -0.65
C VAL A 104 -16.26 27.51 -1.61
N GLU A 105 -17.34 26.73 -1.70
CA GLU A 105 -17.48 25.67 -2.70
C GLU A 105 -17.35 26.22 -4.12
N GLU A 106 -18.07 27.31 -4.45
CA GLU A 106 -17.94 28.00 -5.73
C GLU A 106 -16.51 28.51 -6.00
N MET A 107 -15.81 28.96 -4.96
CA MET A 107 -14.41 29.39 -5.09
C MET A 107 -13.50 28.23 -5.47
N LEU A 108 -13.72 27.05 -4.89
CA LEU A 108 -12.94 25.83 -5.14
C LEU A 108 -13.35 25.13 -6.45
N ALA A 109 -14.59 25.31 -6.92
CA ALA A 109 -15.13 24.71 -8.14
C ALA A 109 -14.72 25.43 -9.44
N ARG A 110 -14.26 26.71 -9.37
CA ARG A 110 -13.94 27.53 -10.56
C ARG A 110 -12.86 26.92 -11.46
N THR A 111 -13.24 26.33 -12.59
CA THR A 111 -12.33 25.91 -13.65
C THR A 111 -12.16 27.04 -14.68
N GLY A 112 -10.96 27.61 -14.79
CA GLY A 112 -10.68 28.68 -15.76
C GLY A 112 -9.20 28.77 -16.17
N PRO A 113 -8.89 29.10 -17.45
CA PRO A 113 -7.54 29.00 -18.01
C PRO A 113 -6.54 30.01 -17.44
N ASN A 114 -6.98 31.10 -16.80
CA ASN A 114 -6.12 32.18 -16.30
C ASN A 114 -5.86 32.13 -14.76
N GLY A 115 -6.26 31.05 -14.08
CA GLY A 115 -6.15 30.93 -12.61
C GLY A 115 -5.91 29.51 -12.08
N ALA A 116 -5.48 28.58 -12.94
CA ALA A 116 -5.38 27.15 -12.61
C ALA A 116 -4.42 26.86 -11.45
N GLU A 117 -3.29 27.58 -11.34
CA GLU A 117 -2.33 27.37 -10.24
C GLU A 117 -2.90 27.81 -8.89
N ASN A 118 -3.42 29.04 -8.79
CA ASN A 118 -3.98 29.55 -7.54
C ASN A 118 -5.22 28.75 -7.07
N LEU A 119 -6.01 28.22 -8.01
CA LEU A 119 -7.12 27.31 -7.69
C LEU A 119 -6.61 25.97 -7.14
N SER A 120 -5.54 25.43 -7.72
CA SER A 120 -4.96 24.18 -7.25
C SER A 120 -4.38 24.29 -5.84
N SER A 121 -3.70 25.41 -5.53
CA SER A 121 -3.22 25.70 -4.18
C SER A 121 -4.38 25.87 -3.18
N ALA A 122 -5.52 26.42 -3.63
CA ALA A 122 -6.72 26.53 -2.80
C ALA A 122 -7.27 25.16 -2.39
N ARG A 123 -7.45 24.27 -3.38
CA ARG A 123 -7.93 22.91 -3.17
C ARG A 123 -7.00 22.11 -2.28
N GLU A 124 -5.70 22.28 -2.47
CA GLU A 124 -4.68 21.64 -1.65
C GLU A 124 -4.74 22.09 -0.19
N MET A 125 -4.64 23.40 0.07
CA MET A 125 -4.72 23.93 1.44
C MET A 125 -5.99 23.51 2.15
N PHE A 126 -7.12 23.52 1.42
CA PHE A 126 -8.39 23.09 1.98
C PHE A 126 -8.46 21.58 2.23
N THR A 127 -7.87 20.75 1.36
CA THR A 127 -7.73 19.31 1.58
C THR A 127 -6.91 19.01 2.82
N VAL A 128 -5.78 19.70 3.02
CA VAL A 128 -4.96 19.56 4.23
C VAL A 128 -5.73 19.97 5.48
N LEU A 129 -6.51 21.05 5.40
CA LEU A 129 -7.38 21.47 6.49
C LEU A 129 -8.39 20.37 6.84
N ILE A 130 -9.05 19.76 5.85
CA ILE A 130 -9.98 18.63 6.05
C ILE A 130 -9.31 17.53 6.86
N PHE A 131 -8.17 17.03 6.40
CA PHE A 131 -7.47 15.98 7.13
C PHE A 131 -7.11 16.41 8.56
N ARG A 132 -6.65 17.65 8.76
CA ARG A 132 -6.25 18.11 10.10
C ARG A 132 -7.43 18.26 11.07
N PHE A 133 -8.57 18.80 10.63
CA PHE A 133 -9.71 19.01 11.53
C PHE A 133 -10.54 17.74 11.76
N THR A 134 -10.50 16.78 10.82
CA THR A 134 -11.08 15.44 11.03
C THR A 134 -10.17 14.53 11.85
N ASN A 135 -9.06 15.04 12.36
CA ASN A 135 -8.02 14.26 13.03
C ASN A 135 -7.55 13.06 12.19
N TYR A 136 -7.39 13.30 10.89
CA TYR A 136 -6.93 12.35 9.88
C TYR A 136 -7.87 11.14 9.69
N ASP A 137 -9.13 11.22 10.15
CA ASP A 137 -10.16 10.23 9.83
C ASP A 137 -10.43 10.22 8.32
N THR A 138 -9.97 9.16 7.65
CA THR A 138 -10.05 9.00 6.20
C THR A 138 -11.48 8.81 5.71
N LYS A 139 -12.37 8.24 6.52
CA LYS A 139 -13.77 8.05 6.12
C LYS A 139 -14.48 9.39 6.03
N VAL A 140 -14.31 10.22 7.05
CA VAL A 140 -14.92 11.57 7.09
C VAL A 140 -14.27 12.46 6.05
N ALA A 141 -12.92 12.46 5.97
CA ALA A 141 -12.19 13.27 5.00
C ALA A 141 -12.60 12.93 3.56
N ARG A 142 -12.73 11.63 3.23
CA ARG A 142 -13.14 11.20 1.89
C ARG A 142 -14.55 11.64 1.52
N LEU A 143 -15.51 11.58 2.44
CA LEU A 143 -16.88 12.08 2.20
C LEU A 143 -16.87 13.58 1.89
N LEU A 144 -16.09 14.35 2.64
CA LEU A 144 -15.96 15.79 2.43
C LEU A 144 -15.24 16.11 1.12
N LEU A 145 -14.18 15.37 0.77
CA LEU A 145 -13.48 15.52 -0.51
C LEU A 145 -14.36 15.14 -1.70
N GLN A 146 -15.17 14.10 -1.54
CA GLN A 146 -16.13 13.70 -2.56
C GLN A 146 -17.18 14.78 -2.80
N HIS A 147 -17.67 15.42 -1.74
CA HIS A 147 -18.58 16.57 -1.85
C HIS A 147 -17.92 17.76 -2.55
N MET A 148 -16.70 18.12 -2.15
CA MET A 148 -15.98 19.25 -2.74
C MET A 148 -15.62 19.08 -4.22
N CYS A 149 -15.33 17.85 -4.64
CA CYS A 149 -14.94 17.55 -6.01
C CYS A 149 -16.15 17.21 -6.88
N ASP A 150 -17.38 17.48 -6.43
CA ASP A 150 -18.63 17.11 -7.11
C ASP A 150 -18.70 15.60 -7.47
N GLY A 151 -18.03 14.75 -6.69
CA GLY A 151 -17.87 13.33 -6.95
C GLY A 151 -16.89 12.97 -8.07
N ASP A 152 -16.18 13.93 -8.66
CA ASP A 152 -15.14 13.70 -9.67
C ASP A 152 -13.89 13.07 -9.04
N VAL A 153 -13.76 11.77 -9.29
CA VAL A 153 -12.67 10.93 -8.81
C VAL A 153 -11.32 11.34 -9.39
N GLY A 154 -11.30 11.89 -10.61
CA GLY A 154 -10.07 12.40 -11.22
C GLY A 154 -9.51 13.60 -10.47
N THR A 155 -10.35 14.62 -10.25
CA THR A 155 -9.99 15.79 -9.44
C THR A 155 -9.59 15.41 -8.00
N MET A 156 -10.29 14.46 -7.38
CA MET A 156 -9.92 13.95 -6.05
C MET A 156 -8.50 13.37 -6.05
N MET A 157 -8.19 12.47 -7.00
CA MET A 157 -6.88 11.85 -7.09
C MET A 157 -5.78 12.87 -7.34
N GLN A 158 -5.98 13.78 -8.29
CA GLN A 158 -5.00 14.85 -8.57
C GLN A 158 -4.72 15.68 -7.32
N THR A 159 -5.76 16.02 -6.55
CA THR A 159 -5.63 16.83 -5.33
C THR A 159 -4.85 16.06 -4.26
N LEU A 160 -5.16 14.78 -4.04
CA LEU A 160 -4.43 13.91 -3.10
C LEU A 160 -2.95 13.78 -3.50
N LEU A 161 -2.65 13.52 -4.77
CA LEU A 161 -1.26 13.39 -5.25
C LEU A 161 -0.48 14.71 -5.11
N ARG A 162 -1.11 15.87 -5.38
CA ARG A 162 -0.47 17.18 -5.19
C ARG A 162 -0.15 17.44 -3.72
N VAL A 163 -1.09 17.16 -2.81
CA VAL A 163 -0.84 17.25 -1.37
C VAL A 163 0.38 16.40 -1.00
N MET A 164 0.49 15.17 -1.52
CA MET A 164 1.67 14.33 -1.29
C MET A 164 2.95 14.99 -1.82
N VAL A 165 2.99 15.43 -3.08
CA VAL A 165 4.20 16.05 -3.68
C VAL A 165 4.72 17.21 -2.84
N GLN A 166 3.83 18.08 -2.35
CA GLN A 166 4.22 19.28 -1.61
C GLN A 166 4.56 18.97 -0.15
N HIS A 167 3.83 18.06 0.49
CA HIS A 167 3.98 17.78 1.91
C HIS A 167 4.93 16.61 2.23
N CYS A 168 5.41 15.86 1.23
CA CYS A 168 6.44 14.83 1.42
C CYS A 168 7.75 15.39 1.98
N LYS A 169 8.13 16.64 1.67
CA LYS A 169 9.34 17.28 2.23
C LYS A 169 9.16 17.63 3.70
N THR A 170 7.94 18.00 4.07
CA THR A 170 7.59 18.26 5.44
C THR A 170 7.38 16.99 6.24
N CYS A 171 7.32 15.78 5.68
CA CYS A 171 7.14 14.51 6.42
C CYS A 171 6.10 14.54 7.56
N GLU A 172 4.97 15.24 7.40
CA GLU A 172 3.84 15.16 8.35
C GLU A 172 3.20 13.77 8.21
N TRP A 173 3.75 12.77 8.92
CA TRP A 173 3.39 11.36 8.77
C TRP A 173 1.87 11.10 8.83
N PRO A 174 1.12 11.66 9.80
CA PRO A 174 -0.33 11.44 9.84
C PRO A 174 -1.06 11.96 8.60
N LEU A 175 -0.66 13.12 8.06
CA LEU A 175 -1.23 13.66 6.82
C LEU A 175 -0.87 12.77 5.64
N LEU A 176 0.40 12.39 5.50
CA LEU A 176 0.87 11.58 4.38
C LEU A 176 0.18 10.21 4.36
N HIS A 177 0.07 9.54 5.51
CA HIS A 177 -0.63 8.26 5.63
C HIS A 177 -2.12 8.39 5.36
N ALA A 178 -2.79 9.44 5.87
CA ALA A 178 -4.23 9.63 5.62
C ALA A 178 -4.53 9.93 4.14
N VAL A 179 -3.68 10.69 3.47
CA VAL A 179 -3.80 10.99 2.03
C VAL A 179 -3.55 9.73 1.21
N LEU A 180 -2.50 8.96 1.52
CA LEU A 180 -2.19 7.69 0.86
C LEU A 180 -3.27 6.63 1.09
N GLN A 181 -3.81 6.56 2.30
CA GLN A 181 -4.90 5.66 2.64
C GLN A 181 -6.17 6.03 1.88
N SER A 182 -6.46 7.33 1.77
CA SER A 182 -7.58 7.83 0.97
C SER A 182 -7.41 7.48 -0.51
N LEU A 183 -6.20 7.60 -1.06
CA LEU A 183 -5.88 7.17 -2.42
C LEU A 183 -6.05 5.67 -2.60
N TYR A 184 -5.52 4.86 -1.68
CA TYR A 184 -5.67 3.41 -1.70
C TYR A 184 -7.14 2.99 -1.67
N GLU A 185 -7.94 3.57 -0.79
CA GLU A 185 -9.38 3.27 -0.66
C GLU A 185 -10.16 3.55 -1.96
N LEU A 186 -9.78 4.56 -2.75
CA LEU A 186 -10.39 4.82 -4.07
C LEU A 186 -10.19 3.67 -5.07
N THR A 187 -9.24 2.78 -4.80
CA THR A 187 -8.86 1.67 -5.69
C THR A 187 -9.34 0.31 -5.17
N VAL A 188 -9.97 0.25 -4.00
CA VAL A 188 -10.38 -1.01 -3.36
C VAL A 188 -11.86 -1.29 -3.66
N PRO A 189 -12.21 -2.40 -4.34
CA PRO A 189 -13.60 -2.74 -4.66
C PRO A 189 -14.50 -2.76 -3.43
N ALA A 190 -14.06 -3.38 -2.33
CA ALA A 190 -14.85 -3.55 -1.10
C ALA A 190 -15.36 -2.22 -0.49
N THR A 191 -14.71 -1.09 -0.77
CA THR A 191 -15.18 0.22 -0.30
C THR A 191 -16.46 0.70 -0.98
N TYR A 192 -16.83 0.08 -2.11
CA TYR A 192 -17.99 0.43 -2.92
C TYR A 192 -19.12 -0.61 -2.87
N TYR A 193 -18.79 -1.87 -2.51
CA TYR A 193 -19.74 -3.00 -2.47
C TYR A 193 -20.10 -3.44 -1.05
N ALA A 194 -19.77 -2.66 -0.01
CA ALA A 194 -20.18 -3.00 1.34
C ALA A 194 -21.72 -3.07 1.41
N ASP A 195 -22.26 -4.25 1.70
CA ASP A 195 -23.69 -4.48 1.87
C ASP A 195 -24.21 -3.55 2.97
N ASP A 196 -25.22 -2.74 2.63
CA ASP A 196 -26.07 -2.02 3.57
C ASP A 196 -27.02 -3.03 4.27
N SER A 197 -26.48 -4.12 4.82
CA SER A 197 -27.24 -5.19 5.49
C SER A 197 -27.74 -4.79 6.90
N GLY A 198 -28.10 -3.52 7.06
CA GLY A 198 -28.68 -2.95 8.28
C GLY A 198 -29.84 -1.99 8.03
N ALA A 199 -30.14 -1.64 6.78
CA ALA A 199 -31.36 -0.93 6.45
C ALA A 199 -32.49 -1.95 6.33
N ALA A 200 -33.30 -2.06 7.39
CA ALA A 200 -34.56 -2.77 7.36
C ALA A 200 -35.32 -2.41 6.06
N GLU A 201 -35.77 -3.42 5.33
CA GLU A 201 -36.60 -3.26 4.15
C GLU A 201 -37.68 -2.20 4.44
N PRO A 202 -37.76 -1.10 3.67
CA PRO A 202 -38.89 -0.21 3.81
C PRO A 202 -40.12 -1.00 3.38
N SER A 203 -41.03 -1.21 4.32
CA SER A 203 -42.33 -1.81 4.07
C SER A 203 -42.99 -1.13 2.88
N ARG A 204 -43.63 -1.93 2.04
CA ARG A 204 -44.15 -1.58 0.71
C ARG A 204 -45.26 -0.52 0.67
N ASP A 205 -45.55 0.16 1.77
CA ASP A 205 -46.66 1.09 1.90
C ASP A 205 -46.20 2.47 2.38
N SER A 206 -45.45 3.19 1.56
CA SER A 206 -45.32 4.67 1.65
C SER A 206 -44.77 5.24 0.34
N ALA A 207 -45.62 5.23 -0.69
CA ALA A 207 -45.43 6.05 -1.88
C ALA A 207 -45.87 7.49 -1.59
N ALA A 208 -44.95 8.36 -1.13
CA ALA A 208 -45.04 9.80 -1.32
C ALA A 208 -43.78 10.53 -0.81
N ILE A 209 -43.04 11.14 -1.75
CA ILE A 209 -42.13 12.28 -1.58
C ILE A 209 -40.85 12.00 -0.76
N ALA A 210 -39.85 11.43 -1.43
CA ALA A 210 -38.44 11.62 -1.07
C ALA A 210 -37.61 11.68 -2.37
N THR A 211 -37.30 12.90 -2.81
CA THR A 211 -36.30 13.17 -3.84
C THR A 211 -34.90 12.96 -3.28
N GLY A 212 -34.12 12.05 -3.88
CA GLY A 212 -32.67 12.19 -3.93
C GLY A 212 -31.81 11.28 -3.06
N SER A 213 -31.99 9.96 -3.09
CA SER A 213 -30.87 9.00 -3.15
C SER A 213 -31.40 7.62 -3.51
N SER A 214 -31.59 7.36 -4.80
CA SER A 214 -31.62 5.97 -5.25
C SER A 214 -30.24 5.39 -4.97
N LEU A 215 -30.13 4.51 -3.97
CA LEU A 215 -29.03 3.56 -3.81
C LEU A 215 -28.96 2.73 -5.10
N GLN A 216 -28.27 3.27 -6.11
CA GLN A 216 -27.88 2.51 -7.28
C GLN A 216 -26.88 1.49 -6.77
N SER A 217 -27.21 0.21 -6.93
CA SER A 217 -26.24 -0.87 -6.77
C SER A 217 -25.01 -0.51 -7.58
N PHE A 218 -23.90 -0.20 -6.92
CA PHE A 218 -22.64 0.08 -7.60
C PHE A 218 -22.29 -1.17 -8.41
N THR A 219 -22.04 -1.04 -9.71
CA THR A 219 -21.80 -2.18 -10.60
C THR A 219 -20.29 -2.36 -10.83
N VAL A 220 -19.88 -3.58 -11.17
CA VAL A 220 -18.49 -3.88 -11.59
C VAL A 220 -18.05 -2.98 -12.73
N GLU A 221 -18.96 -2.67 -13.65
CA GLU A 221 -18.72 -1.69 -14.71
C GLU A 221 -18.40 -0.30 -14.18
N SER A 222 -19.23 0.23 -13.29
CA SER A 222 -19.00 1.57 -12.72
C SER A 222 -17.70 1.68 -11.92
N PHE A 223 -17.26 0.60 -11.28
CA PHE A 223 -15.95 0.55 -10.61
C PHE A 223 -14.80 0.60 -11.61
N GLN A 224 -14.85 -0.25 -12.63
CA GLN A 224 -13.77 -0.34 -13.61
C GLN A 224 -13.64 0.93 -14.45
N ASP A 225 -14.75 1.61 -14.73
CA ASP A 225 -14.74 2.91 -15.41
C ASP A 225 -14.05 3.98 -14.56
N ARG A 226 -14.26 3.97 -13.24
CA ARG A 226 -13.52 4.85 -12.31
C ARG A 226 -12.03 4.54 -12.26
N ILE A 227 -11.65 3.25 -12.23
CA ILE A 227 -10.24 2.85 -12.29
C ILE A 227 -9.58 3.31 -13.59
N ALA A 228 -10.30 3.24 -14.71
CA ALA A 228 -9.81 3.75 -15.99
C ALA A 228 -9.60 5.28 -15.95
N VAL A 229 -10.52 6.04 -15.34
CA VAL A 229 -10.34 7.49 -15.12
C VAL A 229 -9.09 7.75 -14.28
N LEU A 230 -8.94 7.09 -13.12
CA LEU A 230 -7.77 7.25 -12.24
C LEU A 230 -6.45 7.03 -12.97
N LEU A 231 -6.33 5.94 -13.73
CA LEU A 231 -5.12 5.65 -14.51
C LEU A 231 -4.87 6.66 -15.64
N THR A 232 -5.94 7.11 -16.30
CA THR A 232 -5.86 8.12 -17.37
C THR A 232 -5.33 9.44 -16.80
N GLU A 233 -5.84 9.86 -15.65
CA GLU A 233 -5.40 11.06 -14.94
C GLU A 233 -3.94 10.95 -14.47
N MET A 234 -3.53 9.79 -13.95
CA MET A 234 -2.13 9.54 -13.61
C MET A 234 -1.23 9.66 -14.85
N ARG A 235 -1.67 9.08 -15.97
CA ARG A 235 -0.95 9.10 -17.24
C ARG A 235 -0.78 10.53 -17.77
N ASP A 236 -1.85 11.31 -17.78
CA ASP A 236 -1.87 12.61 -18.45
C ASP A 236 -1.13 13.68 -17.64
N HIS A 237 -1.23 13.63 -16.31
CA HIS A 237 -0.63 14.64 -15.44
C HIS A 237 0.75 14.28 -14.89
N ARG A 238 1.22 13.04 -15.07
CA ARG A 238 2.54 12.57 -14.60
C ARG A 238 2.82 12.83 -13.12
N LEU A 239 1.77 12.88 -12.30
CA LEU A 239 1.85 13.18 -10.87
C LEU A 239 2.46 12.01 -10.10
N LEU A 240 2.33 10.77 -10.59
CA LEU A 240 2.98 9.62 -9.95
C LEU A 240 4.50 9.77 -10.00
N GLU A 241 5.05 10.14 -11.15
CA GLU A 241 6.48 10.33 -11.36
C GLU A 241 7.02 11.46 -10.45
N GLU A 242 6.24 12.53 -10.25
CA GLU A 242 6.56 13.60 -9.30
C GLU A 242 6.51 13.12 -7.85
N VAL A 243 5.48 12.37 -7.47
CA VAL A 243 5.35 11.78 -6.13
C VAL A 243 6.53 10.87 -5.83
N LEU A 244 6.90 9.96 -6.75
CA LEU A 244 8.01 9.04 -6.57
C LEU A 244 9.36 9.78 -6.50
N ALA A 245 9.55 10.85 -7.29
CA ALA A 245 10.72 11.70 -7.17
C ALA A 245 10.80 12.38 -5.80
N SER A 246 9.69 12.94 -5.30
CA SER A 246 9.62 13.57 -3.98
C SER A 246 9.89 12.57 -2.86
N LEU A 247 9.26 11.38 -2.92
CA LEU A 247 9.49 10.30 -1.95
C LEU A 247 10.94 9.82 -1.96
N ARG A 248 11.58 9.76 -3.14
CA ARG A 248 13.01 9.41 -3.25
C ARG A 248 13.89 10.41 -2.51
N LEU A 249 13.66 11.70 -2.71
CA LEU A 249 14.42 12.76 -2.05
C LEU A 249 14.23 12.73 -0.54
N SER A 250 12.99 12.59 -0.07
CA SER A 250 12.67 12.50 1.36
C SER A 250 13.23 11.23 2.01
N TRP A 251 13.23 10.07 1.32
CA TRP A 251 13.90 8.85 1.80
C TRP A 251 15.41 9.06 1.95
N GLN A 252 16.05 9.69 0.97
CA GLN A 252 17.47 10.02 1.05
C GLN A 252 17.76 10.98 2.20
N GLU A 253 16.90 11.97 2.43
CA GLU A 253 17.02 12.89 3.56
C GLU A 253 16.88 12.16 4.89
N SER A 254 15.86 11.32 5.07
CA SER A 254 15.68 10.48 6.27
C SER A 254 16.85 9.51 6.51
N THR A 255 17.54 9.09 5.44
CA THR A 255 18.74 8.26 5.54
C THR A 255 19.96 9.02 6.07
N HIS A 256 20.12 10.30 5.70
CA HIS A 256 21.34 11.08 5.98
C HIS A 256 21.19 12.05 7.14
N ASN A 257 20.02 12.65 7.28
CA ASN A 257 19.72 13.72 8.22
C ASN A 257 18.73 13.23 9.27
N ARG A 258 18.81 13.84 10.45
CA ARG A 258 17.72 13.81 11.42
C ARG A 258 16.50 14.47 10.78
N SER A 259 15.32 13.85 10.79
CA SER A 259 14.09 14.50 10.30
C SER A 259 13.94 15.84 11.06
N PRO A 260 13.57 16.97 10.42
CA PRO A 260 13.55 18.27 11.08
C PRO A 260 12.81 18.25 12.44
N PRO A 261 13.34 18.89 13.51
CA PRO A 261 12.74 18.84 14.86
C PRO A 261 11.32 19.42 14.95
N SER A 262 10.86 20.18 13.95
CA SER A 262 9.48 20.62 13.80
C SER A 262 8.47 19.48 13.53
N LEU A 263 8.94 18.24 13.38
CA LEU A 263 8.14 17.07 12.99
C LEU A 263 7.94 16.01 14.06
N ALA A 264 8.68 16.10 15.16
CA ALA A 264 8.32 15.37 16.37
C ALA A 264 7.13 16.11 16.99
N GLN A 265 5.91 15.63 16.73
CA GLN A 265 4.67 16.10 17.36
C GLN A 265 4.63 15.77 18.86
N GLY A 266 5.69 16.06 19.63
CA GLY A 266 5.88 15.54 20.99
C GLY A 266 6.22 14.05 21.05
N TYR A 267 5.99 13.28 19.98
CA TYR A 267 6.37 11.88 19.85
C TYR A 267 7.79 11.77 19.30
N ALA A 268 8.72 11.35 20.16
CA ALA A 268 10.11 10.97 19.91
C ALA A 268 10.91 11.86 18.94
N GLU A 269 11.95 12.48 19.49
CA GLU A 269 13.12 12.99 18.78
C GLU A 269 13.48 12.13 17.54
N SER A 270 13.13 12.57 16.33
CA SER A 270 13.33 11.81 15.07
C SER A 270 14.77 11.34 14.91
N VAL A 271 14.99 10.10 14.49
CA VAL A 271 16.32 9.51 14.29
C VAL A 271 16.48 9.16 12.81
N ALA A 272 17.64 9.47 12.23
CA ALA A 272 17.95 9.10 10.85
C ALA A 272 18.00 7.55 10.69
N LEU A 273 17.54 7.03 9.56
CA LEU A 273 17.71 5.60 9.23
C LEU A 273 19.20 5.21 9.16
N GLY A 274 20.09 6.15 8.80
CA GLY A 274 21.53 5.94 8.80
C GLY A 274 21.97 4.80 7.90
N ALA A 275 22.75 3.85 8.44
CA ALA A 275 23.22 2.69 7.68
C ALA A 275 22.08 1.78 7.19
N LEU A 276 20.93 1.78 7.88
CA LEU A 276 19.79 0.95 7.52
C LEU A 276 19.13 1.38 6.20
N GLY A 277 19.10 2.68 5.91
CA GLY A 277 18.56 3.22 4.66
C GLY A 277 19.49 3.05 3.44
N ARG A 278 20.71 2.52 3.63
CA ARG A 278 21.72 2.35 2.58
C ARG A 278 21.83 0.87 2.18
N PRO A 279 21.59 0.50 0.91
CA PRO A 279 21.52 -0.90 0.48
C PRO A 279 22.82 -1.68 0.74
N GLU A 280 23.97 -1.03 0.57
CA GLU A 280 25.29 -1.64 0.77
C GLU A 280 25.64 -1.86 2.24
N MET A 281 25.04 -1.08 3.16
CA MET A 281 25.41 -1.04 4.58
C MET A 281 24.32 -1.58 5.50
N ALA A 282 23.08 -1.75 5.05
CA ALA A 282 21.97 -2.19 5.88
C ALA A 282 22.28 -3.49 6.66
N HIS A 283 23.00 -4.41 6.01
CA HIS A 283 23.40 -5.67 6.61
C HIS A 283 24.34 -5.54 7.83
N THR A 284 25.00 -4.38 8.01
CA THR A 284 25.89 -4.12 9.15
C THR A 284 25.14 -3.64 10.40
N VAL A 285 23.82 -3.42 10.32
CA VAL A 285 23.00 -2.96 11.44
C VAL A 285 22.47 -4.19 12.20
N PRO A 286 23.07 -4.59 13.34
CA PRO A 286 22.67 -5.83 14.03
C PRO A 286 21.28 -5.74 14.66
N SER A 287 20.92 -4.56 15.20
CA SER A 287 19.61 -4.23 15.75
C SER A 287 19.32 -2.75 15.48
N ALA A 288 18.07 -2.44 15.10
CA ALA A 288 17.61 -1.07 14.88
C ALA A 288 16.99 -0.50 16.17
N SER A 289 17.22 0.77 16.49
CA SER A 289 16.57 1.42 17.64
C SER A 289 15.06 1.54 17.43
N GLU A 290 14.27 1.71 18.50
CA GLU A 290 12.82 1.87 18.39
C GLU A 290 12.44 3.04 17.47
N GLU A 291 13.18 4.15 17.51
CA GLU A 291 12.97 5.31 16.65
C GLU A 291 13.28 5.00 15.18
N GLN A 292 14.34 4.22 14.91
CA GLN A 292 14.68 3.78 13.55
C GLN A 292 13.65 2.79 12.99
N GLN A 293 13.13 1.90 13.84
CA GLN A 293 12.07 0.97 13.46
C GLN A 293 10.77 1.72 13.15
N MET A 294 10.45 2.73 13.95
CA MET A 294 9.30 3.61 13.74
C MET A 294 9.41 4.39 12.43
N GLU A 295 10.54 5.08 12.20
CA GLU A 295 10.79 5.79 10.95
C GLU A 295 10.74 4.84 9.73
N LEU A 296 11.32 3.63 9.84
CA LEU A 296 11.22 2.64 8.77
C LEU A 296 9.77 2.20 8.53
N LEU A 297 9.00 1.95 9.58
CA LEU A 297 7.60 1.55 9.47
C LEU A 297 6.76 2.65 8.80
N ASN A 298 7.00 3.91 9.13
CA ASN A 298 6.37 5.06 8.47
C ASN A 298 6.59 5.04 6.95
N TRP A 299 7.84 4.86 6.52
CA TRP A 299 8.21 4.75 5.11
C TRP A 299 7.58 3.54 4.44
N LEU A 300 7.66 2.38 5.08
CA LEU A 300 7.12 1.13 4.53
C LEU A 300 5.61 1.16 4.38
N SER A 301 4.88 1.75 5.34
CA SER A 301 3.44 1.96 5.23
C SER A 301 3.10 2.89 4.08
N ALA A 302 3.83 4.01 3.94
CA ALA A 302 3.61 4.95 2.84
C ALA A 302 3.85 4.30 1.47
N PHE A 303 4.97 3.60 1.32
CA PHE A 303 5.29 2.87 0.09
C PHE A 303 4.29 1.77 -0.20
N THR A 304 3.88 1.00 0.81
CA THR A 304 2.90 -0.09 0.66
C THR A 304 1.56 0.43 0.14
N LEU A 305 1.05 1.53 0.71
CA LEU A 305 -0.21 2.13 0.27
C LEU A 305 -0.14 2.62 -1.18
N LEU A 306 0.94 3.33 -1.53
CA LEU A 306 1.13 3.81 -2.89
C LEU A 306 1.23 2.65 -3.89
N CYS A 307 2.06 1.65 -3.59
CA CYS A 307 2.24 0.48 -4.45
C CYS A 307 0.92 -0.28 -4.63
N ARG A 308 0.15 -0.50 -3.56
CA ARG A 308 -1.15 -1.18 -3.66
C ARG A 308 -2.18 -0.37 -4.43
N ALA A 309 -2.19 0.95 -4.30
CA ALA A 309 -3.08 1.79 -5.09
C ALA A 309 -2.77 1.63 -6.59
N VAL A 310 -1.48 1.66 -6.97
CA VAL A 310 -1.04 1.44 -8.35
C VAL A 310 -1.36 0.02 -8.82
N ASP A 311 -1.07 -1.00 -8.01
CA ASP A 311 -1.35 -2.40 -8.34
C ASP A 311 -2.85 -2.63 -8.56
N ASN A 312 -3.71 -2.13 -7.66
CA ASN A 312 -5.17 -2.22 -7.80
C ASN A 312 -5.67 -1.53 -9.07
N MET A 313 -5.16 -0.34 -9.34
CA MET A 313 -5.51 0.39 -10.56
C MET A 313 -5.15 -0.45 -11.80
N VAL A 314 -3.91 -0.94 -11.85
CA VAL A 314 -3.40 -1.78 -12.94
C VAL A 314 -4.18 -3.11 -13.04
N GLU A 315 -4.53 -3.74 -11.93
CA GLU A 315 -5.21 -5.04 -11.89
C GLU A 315 -6.67 -4.95 -12.36
N PHE A 316 -7.38 -3.90 -11.95
CA PHE A 316 -8.81 -3.74 -12.19
C PHE A 316 -9.15 -2.90 -13.44
N CYS A 317 -8.15 -2.28 -14.07
CA CYS A 317 -8.33 -1.58 -15.34
C CYS A 317 -8.80 -2.53 -16.45
N ARG A 318 -9.75 -2.06 -17.26
CA ARG A 318 -10.21 -2.75 -18.48
C ARG A 318 -9.27 -2.55 -19.66
N ASP A 319 -8.46 -1.50 -19.64
CA ASP A 319 -7.56 -1.14 -20.74
C ASP A 319 -6.14 -1.64 -20.46
N ALA A 320 -5.76 -2.73 -21.11
CA ALA A 320 -4.42 -3.30 -20.98
C ALA A 320 -3.32 -2.43 -21.61
N ASN A 321 -3.64 -1.61 -22.62
CA ASN A 321 -2.67 -0.70 -23.21
C ASN A 321 -2.26 0.38 -22.20
N LEU A 322 -3.24 0.92 -21.47
CA LEU A 322 -2.99 1.88 -20.40
C LEU A 322 -2.11 1.26 -19.29
N SER A 323 -2.39 0.01 -18.92
CA SER A 323 -1.55 -0.73 -17.96
C SER A 323 -0.12 -0.97 -18.48
N LYS A 324 0.05 -1.34 -19.75
CA LYS A 324 1.35 -1.51 -20.39
C LYS A 324 2.14 -0.20 -20.41
N GLU A 325 1.47 0.90 -20.71
CA GLU A 325 2.08 2.22 -20.74
C GLU A 325 2.58 2.63 -19.35
N VAL A 326 1.76 2.46 -18.30
CA VAL A 326 2.18 2.72 -16.91
C VAL A 326 3.38 1.85 -16.53
N ARG A 327 3.34 0.55 -16.87
CA ARG A 327 4.48 -0.37 -16.65
C ARG A 327 5.75 0.15 -17.30
N THR A 328 5.70 0.47 -18.59
CA THR A 328 6.87 0.95 -19.35
C THR A 328 7.42 2.24 -18.76
N ARG A 329 6.55 3.15 -18.32
CA ARG A 329 6.94 4.43 -17.70
C ARG A 329 7.71 4.27 -16.39
N LEU A 330 7.40 3.26 -15.58
CA LEU A 330 8.12 3.01 -14.32
C LEU A 330 9.63 2.78 -14.54
N LEU A 331 10.03 2.27 -15.71
CA LEU A 331 11.44 2.09 -16.07
C LEU A 331 11.97 3.14 -17.06
N SER A 332 11.12 3.72 -17.91
CA SER A 332 11.57 4.69 -18.93
C SER A 332 11.65 6.12 -18.40
N ASP A 333 10.83 6.54 -17.43
CA ASP A 333 10.96 7.85 -16.79
C ASP A 333 12.08 7.79 -15.73
N PRO A 334 13.11 8.66 -15.81
CA PRO A 334 14.22 8.66 -14.87
C PRO A 334 13.79 8.80 -13.40
N ARG A 335 12.71 9.54 -13.13
CA ARG A 335 12.23 9.77 -11.76
C ARG A 335 11.74 8.48 -11.09
N CYS A 336 10.99 7.68 -11.83
CA CYS A 336 10.52 6.37 -11.38
C CYS A 336 11.67 5.38 -11.25
N HIS A 337 12.52 5.31 -12.28
CA HIS A 337 13.66 4.40 -12.30
C HIS A 337 14.60 4.66 -11.12
N ASP A 338 14.94 5.92 -10.86
CA ASP A 338 15.80 6.33 -9.75
C ASP A 338 15.15 6.02 -8.39
N TRP A 339 13.82 6.15 -8.27
CA TRP A 339 13.10 5.78 -7.05
C TRP A 339 13.18 4.27 -6.79
N LEU A 340 13.01 3.43 -7.82
CA LEU A 340 13.16 1.98 -7.70
C LEU A 340 14.56 1.62 -7.17
N ALA A 341 15.60 2.21 -7.74
CA ALA A 341 16.99 1.95 -7.39
C ALA A 341 17.37 2.49 -5.99
N SER A 342 16.89 3.68 -5.63
CA SER A 342 17.42 4.46 -4.49
C SER A 342 16.51 4.48 -3.26
N ALA A 343 15.27 4.05 -3.38
CA ALA A 343 14.30 4.03 -2.27
C ALA A 343 13.57 2.69 -2.15
N ALA A 344 12.96 2.18 -3.22
CA ALA A 344 12.15 0.96 -3.15
C ALA A 344 12.98 -0.28 -2.78
N VAL A 345 14.04 -0.58 -3.53
CA VAL A 345 14.92 -1.73 -3.25
C VAL A 345 15.64 -1.58 -1.89
N PRO A 346 16.23 -0.42 -1.54
CA PRO A 346 16.77 -0.20 -0.20
C PRO A 346 15.76 -0.40 0.94
N ALA A 347 14.51 0.02 0.77
CA ALA A 347 13.46 -0.19 1.78
C ALA A 347 13.13 -1.67 1.97
N VAL A 348 13.12 -2.48 0.90
CA VAL A 348 12.99 -3.94 0.99
C VAL A 348 14.15 -4.54 1.79
N ILE A 349 15.39 -4.14 1.50
CA ILE A 349 16.58 -4.60 2.22
C ILE A 349 16.49 -4.25 3.71
N ALA A 350 16.09 -3.01 4.03
CA ALA A 350 15.91 -2.54 5.40
C ALA A 350 14.81 -3.34 6.14
N ALA A 351 13.68 -3.59 5.48
CA ALA A 351 12.59 -4.39 6.03
C ALA A 351 13.03 -5.83 6.37
N ILE A 352 13.77 -6.48 5.47
CA ILE A 352 14.33 -7.82 5.70
C ILE A 352 15.32 -7.80 6.88
N GLN A 353 16.11 -6.74 7.01
CA GLN A 353 17.10 -6.62 8.09
C GLN A 353 16.44 -6.47 9.46
N VAL A 354 15.39 -5.66 9.58
CA VAL A 354 14.71 -5.33 10.84
C VAL A 354 13.68 -6.37 11.27
N TRP A 355 13.09 -7.10 10.31
CA TRP A 355 12.04 -8.10 10.57
C TRP A 355 12.41 -9.16 11.65
N MET A 356 13.69 -9.41 11.86
CA MET A 356 14.20 -10.47 12.72
C MET A 356 13.62 -10.44 14.16
N PRO A 357 13.26 -11.61 14.73
CA PRO A 357 13.06 -11.72 16.16
C PRO A 357 14.40 -11.59 16.91
N ASP A 358 14.39 -10.94 18.07
CA ASP A 358 15.48 -10.97 19.05
C ASP A 358 15.64 -12.39 19.61
N ASP A 359 16.17 -13.32 18.81
CA ASP A 359 16.61 -14.63 19.28
C ASP A 359 18.13 -14.59 19.53
N GLY A 360 18.50 -13.88 20.59
CA GLY A 360 19.73 -14.16 21.31
C GLY A 360 19.55 -15.40 22.18
N ALA A 361 19.99 -16.55 21.69
CA ALA A 361 20.36 -17.76 22.44
C ALA A 361 19.81 -17.93 23.88
N GLY A 362 18.87 -18.87 24.06
CA GLY A 362 18.80 -19.66 25.30
C GLY A 362 17.81 -19.25 26.39
N THR A 363 16.81 -18.41 26.13
CA THR A 363 15.69 -18.24 27.06
C THR A 363 14.43 -18.88 26.50
N THR A 364 14.02 -19.98 27.13
CA THR A 364 12.66 -20.53 27.05
C THR A 364 11.61 -19.43 27.02
N PRO A 365 10.49 -19.58 26.28
CA PRO A 365 9.37 -18.65 26.30
C PRO A 365 8.63 -18.79 27.63
N ALA A 366 9.26 -18.37 28.72
CA ALA A 366 8.63 -18.19 30.01
C ALA A 366 7.90 -16.86 29.93
N THR A 367 6.58 -16.92 29.71
CA THR A 367 5.58 -15.97 30.22
C THR A 367 6.12 -14.59 30.60
N THR A 368 6.54 -13.77 29.63
CA THR A 368 6.62 -12.33 29.81
C THR A 368 5.21 -11.79 29.57
N SER A 369 4.32 -12.07 30.53
CA SER A 369 3.09 -11.31 30.77
C SER A 369 3.37 -10.01 31.52
N ASP A 370 4.63 -9.72 31.82
CA ASP A 370 5.05 -8.42 32.33
C ASP A 370 5.19 -7.47 31.14
N GLY A 371 4.46 -6.36 31.18
CA GLY A 371 4.40 -5.33 30.13
C GLY A 371 5.72 -4.56 29.93
N SER A 372 6.85 -5.25 29.88
CA SER A 372 8.20 -4.74 29.64
C SER A 372 8.71 -4.99 28.21
N ALA A 373 7.95 -5.71 27.38
CA ALA A 373 8.28 -5.90 25.98
C ALA A 373 7.93 -4.61 25.21
N GLY A 374 8.93 -3.96 24.61
CA GLY A 374 8.74 -2.72 23.84
C GLY A 374 7.72 -2.89 22.70
N PRO A 375 7.06 -1.81 22.23
CA PRO A 375 5.93 -1.88 21.29
C PRO A 375 6.25 -2.64 19.99
N PHE A 376 7.52 -2.66 19.57
CA PHE A 376 7.99 -3.30 18.34
C PHE A 376 8.38 -4.78 18.48
N THR A 377 8.33 -5.34 19.70
CA THR A 377 8.62 -6.76 19.93
C THR A 377 7.47 -7.69 19.49
N THR A 378 6.29 -7.12 19.22
CA THR A 378 5.08 -7.88 18.88
C THR A 378 5.19 -8.55 17.50
N ALA A 379 4.69 -9.78 17.39
CA ALA A 379 4.68 -10.55 16.13
C ALA A 379 3.96 -9.81 14.98
N LYS A 380 3.02 -8.91 15.30
CA LYS A 380 2.24 -8.13 14.33
C LYS A 380 3.09 -7.08 13.62
N VAL A 381 3.90 -6.32 14.37
CA VAL A 381 4.81 -5.32 13.79
C VAL A 381 5.86 -5.99 12.91
N LYS A 382 6.41 -7.13 13.36
CA LYS A 382 7.35 -7.92 12.56
C LYS A 382 6.76 -8.36 11.22
N LEU A 383 5.56 -8.95 11.22
CA LEU A 383 4.90 -9.39 10.00
C LEU A 383 4.59 -8.23 9.02
N SER A 384 4.49 -7.00 9.53
CA SER A 384 4.28 -5.80 8.71
C SER A 384 5.51 -5.45 7.86
N PHE A 385 6.73 -5.68 8.35
CA PHE A 385 7.96 -5.47 7.57
C PHE A 385 8.02 -6.39 6.34
N LEU A 386 7.79 -7.70 6.51
CA LEU A 386 7.76 -8.63 5.38
C LEU A 386 6.62 -8.31 4.41
N THR A 387 5.45 -7.93 4.93
CA THR A 387 4.30 -7.55 4.09
C THR A 387 4.61 -6.36 3.18
N ALA A 388 5.30 -5.35 3.71
CA ALA A 388 5.76 -4.21 2.93
C ALA A 388 6.81 -4.61 1.90
N ALA A 389 7.79 -5.45 2.29
CA ALA A 389 8.79 -5.98 1.37
C ALA A 389 8.16 -6.74 0.19
N ILE A 390 7.21 -7.62 0.45
CA ILE A 390 6.46 -8.38 -0.56
C ILE A 390 5.71 -7.44 -1.50
N THR A 391 5.04 -6.41 -0.96
CA THR A 391 4.29 -5.44 -1.78
C THR A 391 5.22 -4.65 -2.71
N LEU A 392 6.34 -4.16 -2.20
CA LEU A 392 7.34 -3.46 -3.00
C LEU A 392 7.95 -4.35 -4.08
N LEU A 393 8.24 -5.61 -3.76
CA LEU A 393 8.75 -6.58 -4.73
C LEU A 393 7.72 -6.93 -5.81
N ARG A 394 6.42 -6.91 -5.51
CA ARG A 394 5.37 -7.09 -6.52
C ARG A 394 5.34 -5.95 -7.54
N LEU A 395 5.42 -4.70 -7.07
CA LEU A 395 5.51 -3.54 -7.97
C LEU A 395 6.80 -3.58 -8.79
N LEU A 396 7.92 -3.95 -8.17
CA LEU A 396 9.20 -4.09 -8.88
C LEU A 396 9.13 -5.19 -9.94
N ARG A 397 8.56 -6.35 -9.62
CA ARG A 397 8.31 -7.43 -10.57
C ARG A 397 7.44 -6.96 -11.74
N PHE A 398 6.37 -6.22 -11.45
CA PHE A 398 5.52 -5.62 -12.47
C PHE A 398 6.30 -4.68 -13.39
N ALA A 399 7.10 -3.77 -12.84
CA ALA A 399 7.90 -2.82 -13.61
C ALA A 399 8.94 -3.53 -14.50
N LEU A 400 9.58 -4.57 -13.99
CA LEU A 400 10.65 -5.32 -14.68
C LEU A 400 10.13 -6.29 -15.74
N TYR A 401 8.88 -6.73 -15.67
CA TYR A 401 8.31 -7.64 -16.64
C TYR A 401 8.39 -7.06 -18.05
N ASN A 402 8.89 -7.83 -19.04
CA ASN A 402 9.04 -7.43 -20.45
C ASN A 402 9.58 -6.00 -20.62
N ALA A 403 10.66 -5.68 -19.90
CA ALA A 403 11.28 -4.36 -19.90
C ALA A 403 11.90 -4.04 -21.27
N ALA A 404 11.35 -3.03 -21.95
CA ALA A 404 11.91 -2.51 -23.20
C ALA A 404 13.07 -1.52 -22.97
N ALA A 405 13.11 -0.88 -21.80
CA ALA A 405 14.16 0.04 -21.40
C ALA A 405 15.32 -0.70 -20.70
N GLY A 406 16.55 -0.27 -20.94
CA GLY A 406 17.72 -0.81 -20.24
C GLY A 406 17.78 -0.42 -18.76
N PHE A 407 18.60 -1.13 -17.98
CA PHE A 407 18.74 -0.91 -16.53
C PHE A 407 19.91 0.02 -16.20
N THR A 408 19.70 0.92 -15.24
CA THR A 408 20.78 1.81 -14.76
C THR A 408 21.78 1.04 -13.87
N PRO A 409 23.06 1.46 -13.81
CA PRO A 409 24.04 0.86 -12.89
C PRO A 409 23.61 0.90 -11.42
N ALA A 410 22.88 1.95 -11.02
CA ALA A 410 22.34 2.08 -9.67
C ALA A 410 21.31 0.99 -9.36
N LEU A 411 20.36 0.76 -10.27
CA LEU A 411 19.37 -0.32 -10.11
C LEU A 411 20.05 -1.70 -10.07
N LEU A 412 21.00 -1.95 -10.97
CA LEU A 412 21.78 -3.20 -10.99
C LEU A 412 22.52 -3.42 -9.67
N SER A 413 23.16 -2.39 -9.11
CA SER A 413 23.85 -2.47 -7.83
C SER A 413 22.89 -2.77 -6.67
N SER A 414 21.78 -2.03 -6.58
CA SER A 414 20.76 -2.23 -5.55
C SER A 414 20.16 -3.65 -5.61
N MET A 415 19.91 -4.18 -6.82
CA MET A 415 19.42 -5.55 -7.00
C MET A 415 20.45 -6.61 -6.61
N ALA A 416 21.74 -6.37 -6.86
CA ALA A 416 22.82 -7.24 -6.38
C ALA A 416 22.88 -7.24 -4.84
N CYS A 417 22.73 -6.08 -4.20
CA CYS A 417 22.65 -5.97 -2.74
C CYS A 417 21.43 -6.70 -2.18
N LEU A 418 20.27 -6.59 -2.84
CA LEU A 418 19.05 -7.32 -2.44
C LEU A 418 19.27 -8.83 -2.54
N ALA A 419 19.81 -9.33 -3.65
CA ALA A 419 20.11 -10.76 -3.82
C ALA A 419 21.06 -11.27 -2.72
N ALA A 420 22.11 -10.51 -2.39
CA ALA A 420 23.03 -10.85 -1.32
C ALA A 420 22.38 -10.81 0.08
N GLN A 421 21.45 -9.88 0.32
CA GLN A 421 20.70 -9.79 1.57
C GLN A 421 19.75 -10.98 1.73
N VAL A 422 19.00 -11.33 0.69
CA VAL A 422 18.11 -12.51 0.69
C VAL A 422 18.92 -13.77 0.87
N GLN A 423 20.05 -13.91 0.16
CA GLN A 423 20.96 -15.05 0.33
C GLN A 423 21.43 -15.18 1.79
N ARG A 424 21.84 -14.07 2.41
CA ARG A 424 22.31 -14.06 3.81
C ARG A 424 21.21 -14.41 4.81
N ARG A 425 19.97 -14.02 4.51
CA ARG A 425 18.81 -14.18 5.39
C ARG A 425 17.94 -15.39 5.04
N GLU A 426 18.31 -16.16 4.02
CA GLU A 426 17.63 -17.37 3.56
C GLU A 426 17.31 -18.31 4.74
N PRO A 427 18.25 -18.60 5.68
CA PRO A 427 17.98 -19.56 6.76
C PRO A 427 16.81 -19.18 7.67
N GLN A 428 16.50 -17.88 7.76
CA GLN A 428 15.39 -17.35 8.53
C GLN A 428 14.14 -17.12 7.69
N LEU A 429 14.30 -16.59 6.48
CA LEU A 429 13.18 -16.30 5.55
C LEU A 429 12.40 -17.58 5.23
N ARG A 430 13.11 -18.69 5.02
CA ARG A 430 12.53 -19.99 4.68
C ARG A 430 11.58 -20.58 5.74
N LEU A 431 11.64 -20.07 6.98
CA LEU A 431 10.83 -20.55 8.10
C LEU A 431 9.40 -20.02 8.07
N GLN A 432 9.10 -19.00 7.25
CA GLN A 432 7.79 -18.39 7.17
C GLN A 432 7.34 -18.23 5.72
N TYR A 433 6.04 -18.37 5.48
CA TYR A 433 5.48 -18.23 4.12
C TYR A 433 5.75 -16.84 3.52
N GLY A 434 5.69 -15.78 4.33
CA GLY A 434 6.07 -14.43 3.89
C GLY A 434 7.54 -14.29 3.48
N GLY A 435 8.46 -14.98 4.19
CA GLY A 435 9.88 -14.99 3.80
C GLY A 435 10.13 -15.79 2.52
N MET A 436 9.40 -16.90 2.31
CA MET A 436 9.40 -17.62 1.05
C MET A 436 8.94 -16.74 -0.13
N GLN A 437 7.89 -15.93 0.06
CA GLN A 437 7.45 -14.97 -0.96
C GLN A 437 8.52 -13.91 -1.28
N VAL A 438 9.26 -13.42 -0.28
CA VAL A 438 10.39 -12.51 -0.50
C VAL A 438 11.46 -13.17 -1.37
N MET A 439 11.81 -14.43 -1.07
CA MET A 439 12.78 -15.19 -1.86
C MET A 439 12.30 -15.36 -3.31
N LEU A 440 11.05 -15.78 -3.50
CA LEU A 440 10.43 -16.00 -4.80
C LEU A 440 10.39 -14.72 -5.65
N LEU A 441 9.81 -13.64 -5.11
CA LEU A 441 9.66 -12.38 -5.85
C LEU A 441 11.03 -11.77 -6.18
N THR A 442 12.04 -11.95 -5.33
CA THR A 442 13.41 -11.52 -5.62
C THR A 442 13.99 -12.28 -6.82
N VAL A 443 13.79 -13.60 -6.86
CA VAL A 443 14.21 -14.44 -8.00
C VAL A 443 13.47 -14.05 -9.27
N GLU A 444 12.16 -13.83 -9.22
CA GLU A 444 11.38 -13.38 -10.38
C GLU A 444 11.82 -12.01 -10.90
N CYS A 445 12.14 -11.07 -10.01
CA CYS A 445 12.71 -9.78 -10.43
C CYS A 445 14.04 -9.97 -11.19
N LEU A 446 14.93 -10.84 -10.69
CA LEU A 446 16.21 -11.14 -11.35
C LEU A 446 16.03 -11.91 -12.68
N VAL A 447 15.00 -12.76 -12.78
CA VAL A 447 14.61 -13.40 -14.03
C VAL A 447 14.12 -12.37 -15.05
N ASN A 448 13.23 -11.47 -14.65
CA ASN A 448 12.72 -10.40 -15.54
C ASN A 448 13.83 -9.43 -16.01
N MET A 449 14.92 -9.30 -15.23
CA MET A 449 16.11 -8.55 -15.65
C MET A 449 17.07 -9.34 -16.54
N ASN A 450 16.79 -10.62 -16.80
CA ASN A 450 17.71 -11.57 -17.43
C ASN A 450 19.11 -11.50 -16.79
N ALA A 451 19.17 -11.56 -15.45
CA ALA A 451 20.38 -11.44 -14.64
C ALA A 451 21.59 -12.24 -15.16
N VAL A 452 21.39 -13.44 -15.74
CA VAL A 452 22.47 -14.25 -16.32
C VAL A 452 23.19 -13.53 -17.48
N ALA A 453 22.49 -12.73 -18.26
CA ALA A 453 23.09 -11.95 -19.35
C ALA A 453 23.83 -10.69 -18.86
N VAL A 454 23.62 -10.27 -17.61
CA VAL A 454 24.15 -9.02 -17.05
C VAL A 454 25.43 -9.28 -16.24
N THR A 455 26.58 -9.11 -16.90
CA THR A 455 27.92 -9.30 -16.29
C THR A 455 28.68 -7.99 -16.04
N SER A 456 28.23 -6.88 -16.64
CA SER A 456 28.83 -5.54 -16.53
C SER A 456 27.72 -4.49 -16.60
N PRO A 457 27.80 -3.34 -15.88
CA PRO A 457 28.87 -2.92 -14.95
C PRO A 457 28.84 -3.62 -13.59
N VAL A 458 27.74 -4.28 -13.24
CA VAL A 458 27.58 -5.09 -12.02
C VAL A 458 27.32 -6.53 -12.45
N ASN A 459 28.01 -7.49 -11.82
CA ASN A 459 27.85 -8.90 -12.14
C ASN A 459 26.61 -9.49 -11.43
N LEU A 460 25.42 -9.28 -12.01
CA LEU A 460 24.19 -9.88 -11.52
C LEU A 460 24.13 -11.38 -11.73
N SER A 461 24.77 -11.91 -12.78
CA SER A 461 24.86 -13.34 -13.03
C SER A 461 25.41 -14.11 -11.83
N ASP A 462 26.51 -13.62 -11.25
CA ASP A 462 27.10 -14.24 -10.05
C ASP A 462 26.17 -14.18 -8.84
N SER A 463 25.54 -13.02 -8.60
CA SER A 463 24.60 -12.84 -7.48
C SER A 463 23.39 -13.76 -7.62
N TYR A 464 22.85 -13.89 -8.83
CA TYR A 464 21.72 -14.77 -9.14
C TYR A 464 22.07 -16.25 -8.94
N ARG A 465 23.20 -16.70 -9.51
CA ARG A 465 23.69 -18.08 -9.34
C ARG A 465 23.88 -18.45 -7.88
N ARG A 466 24.51 -17.57 -7.09
CA ARG A 466 24.73 -17.81 -5.65
C ARG A 466 23.42 -17.93 -4.88
N LEU A 467 22.43 -17.08 -5.21
CA LEU A 467 21.11 -17.16 -4.59
C LEU A 467 20.43 -18.50 -4.92
N LEU A 468 20.37 -18.88 -6.20
CA LEU A 468 19.75 -20.16 -6.60
C LEU A 468 20.43 -21.36 -5.94
N CYS A 469 21.76 -21.44 -5.98
CA CYS A 469 22.49 -22.54 -5.32
C CYS A 469 22.26 -22.59 -3.81
N THR A 470 22.04 -21.44 -3.15
CA THR A 470 21.75 -21.41 -1.71
C THR A 470 20.38 -22.03 -1.43
N ILE A 471 19.37 -21.71 -2.25
CA ILE A 471 18.00 -22.24 -2.12
C ILE A 471 17.96 -23.73 -2.50
N GLU A 472 18.63 -24.12 -3.59
CA GLU A 472 18.67 -25.50 -4.08
C GLU A 472 19.38 -26.45 -3.09
N ALA A 473 20.50 -25.98 -2.50
CA ALA A 473 21.26 -26.76 -1.52
C ALA A 473 20.49 -26.97 -0.21
N ASP A 474 19.42 -26.21 0.02
CA ASP A 474 18.62 -26.33 1.23
C ASP A 474 17.66 -27.52 1.18
N LYS A 475 18.04 -28.57 1.91
CA LYS A 475 17.24 -29.79 2.07
C LYS A 475 16.41 -29.80 3.36
N THR A 476 16.28 -28.68 4.07
CA THR A 476 15.41 -28.62 5.24
C THR A 476 13.95 -28.85 4.85
N ARG A 477 13.27 -29.71 5.62
CA ARG A 477 11.85 -30.05 5.41
C ARG A 477 10.97 -29.00 6.05
N CYS A 478 10.06 -28.44 5.28
CA CYS A 478 9.27 -27.30 5.71
C CYS A 478 7.92 -27.74 6.31
N THR A 479 7.64 -27.27 7.53
CA THR A 479 6.30 -27.25 8.12
C THR A 479 5.81 -25.80 8.08
N LEU A 480 5.41 -25.30 6.91
CA LEU A 480 4.87 -23.94 6.80
C LEU A 480 3.66 -23.80 7.75
N SER A 481 3.89 -23.22 8.92
CA SER A 481 2.90 -22.90 9.93
C SER A 481 2.88 -21.38 10.07
N ASN A 482 1.72 -20.77 9.84
CA ASN A 482 1.51 -19.36 10.17
C ASN A 482 1.34 -19.15 11.69
N ASP A 483 1.24 -20.23 12.47
CA ASP A 483 1.07 -20.19 13.92
C ASP A 483 2.44 -20.29 14.62
N SER A 484 2.84 -19.20 15.26
CA SER A 484 4.00 -19.14 16.16
C SER A 484 3.75 -19.86 17.51
N SER A 485 2.61 -20.53 17.69
CA SER A 485 2.16 -21.09 18.98
C SER A 485 2.60 -22.53 19.23
N HIS A 486 3.14 -23.26 18.25
CA HIS A 486 3.46 -24.67 18.41
C HIS A 486 4.85 -24.98 19.00
N ALA A 487 5.65 -23.96 19.32
CA ALA A 487 6.95 -24.18 19.97
C ALA A 487 6.89 -24.41 21.48
N SER A 488 5.73 -24.30 22.15
CA SER A 488 5.69 -24.27 23.63
C SER A 488 4.51 -24.97 24.32
N SER A 489 3.89 -26.00 23.72
CA SER A 489 2.94 -26.84 24.47
C SER A 489 3.34 -28.31 24.38
N GLY A 490 4.24 -28.72 25.27
CA GLY A 490 4.33 -30.11 25.65
C GLY A 490 3.01 -30.50 26.32
N HIS A 491 2.13 -31.21 25.60
CA HIS A 491 1.21 -32.25 26.05
C HIS A 491 0.04 -32.38 25.07
N GLY A 492 0.07 -33.45 24.27
CA GLY A 492 -1.02 -33.85 23.38
C GLY A 492 -0.45 -34.44 22.10
N ALA A 493 -0.40 -35.77 22.01
CA ALA A 493 0.02 -36.50 20.83
C ALA A 493 -0.98 -36.27 19.67
N ALA A 494 -0.88 -35.13 19.00
CA ALA A 494 -1.27 -35.02 17.61
C ALA A 494 -0.22 -35.78 16.80
N ALA A 495 -0.65 -36.74 15.98
CA ALA A 495 0.24 -37.58 15.19
C ALA A 495 1.27 -36.69 14.47
N GLU A 496 2.55 -36.89 14.78
CA GLU A 496 3.64 -36.28 14.02
C GLU A 496 3.41 -36.62 12.54
N PRO A 497 3.33 -35.63 11.63
CA PRO A 497 3.30 -35.92 10.21
C PRO A 497 4.57 -36.73 9.89
N GLN A 498 4.40 -37.92 9.31
CA GLN A 498 5.53 -38.78 8.98
C GLN A 498 6.60 -37.97 8.24
N PRO A 499 7.89 -38.08 8.62
CA PRO A 499 8.95 -37.27 8.04
C PRO A 499 9.02 -37.36 6.51
N ASP A 500 8.57 -38.47 5.92
CA ASP A 500 8.51 -38.68 4.46
C ASP A 500 7.35 -37.98 3.74
N ALA A 501 6.47 -37.27 4.47
CA ALA A 501 5.35 -36.51 3.90
C ALA A 501 5.63 -35.01 3.71
N LEU A 502 6.75 -34.49 4.22
CA LEU A 502 7.07 -33.06 4.21
C LEU A 502 8.04 -32.71 3.07
N MET A 503 7.66 -31.71 2.27
CA MET A 503 8.49 -31.19 1.19
C MET A 503 9.71 -30.42 1.71
N SER A 504 10.81 -30.47 0.97
CA SER A 504 11.95 -29.60 1.20
C SER A 504 11.64 -28.14 0.84
N ILE A 505 12.45 -27.21 1.32
CA ILE A 505 12.32 -25.78 1.02
C ILE A 505 12.55 -25.52 -0.47
N ALA A 506 13.50 -26.20 -1.10
CA ALA A 506 13.68 -26.18 -2.55
C ALA A 506 12.43 -26.65 -3.31
N GLU A 507 11.79 -27.74 -2.86
CA GLU A 507 10.54 -28.25 -3.44
C GLU A 507 9.37 -27.27 -3.24
N TRP A 508 9.26 -26.64 -2.06
CA TRP A 508 8.25 -25.59 -1.82
C TRP A 508 8.48 -24.37 -2.69
N PHE A 509 9.73 -23.92 -2.79
CA PHE A 509 10.12 -22.78 -3.60
C PHE A 509 9.74 -22.98 -5.06
N ILE A 510 10.13 -24.12 -5.66
CA ILE A 510 9.84 -24.39 -7.08
C ILE A 510 8.36 -24.70 -7.31
N LEU A 511 7.64 -25.26 -6.32
CA LEU A 511 6.19 -25.39 -6.38
C LEU A 511 5.54 -23.99 -6.43
N CYS A 512 6.00 -23.04 -5.61
CA CYS A 512 5.51 -21.66 -5.67
C CYS A 512 5.82 -20.99 -7.02
N VAL A 513 7.00 -21.21 -7.62
CA VAL A 513 7.32 -20.72 -8.98
C VAL A 513 6.32 -21.26 -10.02
N ARG A 514 5.94 -22.54 -9.91
CA ARG A 514 4.99 -23.21 -10.82
C ARG A 514 3.54 -22.74 -10.60
N GLU A 515 3.11 -22.68 -9.35
CA GLU A 515 1.72 -22.46 -8.95
C GLU A 515 1.35 -20.98 -8.72
N GLU A 516 2.33 -20.07 -8.59
CA GLU A 516 2.01 -18.65 -8.52
C GLU A 516 1.25 -18.24 -9.79
N GLU A 517 0.03 -17.72 -9.56
CA GLU A 517 -0.85 -17.11 -10.57
C GLU A 517 -0.19 -15.91 -11.27
N SER A 518 1.06 -15.55 -10.94
CA SER A 518 1.76 -14.38 -11.44
C SER A 518 1.89 -14.40 -12.97
N PRO A 519 1.27 -13.43 -13.67
CA PRO A 519 1.47 -13.23 -15.10
C PRO A 519 2.79 -12.50 -15.41
N PHE A 520 3.55 -12.10 -14.38
CA PHE A 520 4.69 -11.18 -14.49
C PHE A 520 6.04 -11.89 -14.32
N CYS A 521 6.20 -13.04 -14.96
CA CYS A 521 7.48 -13.72 -15.09
C CYS A 521 7.70 -14.00 -16.58
N ASP A 522 8.79 -13.47 -17.15
CA ASP A 522 9.14 -13.72 -18.54
C ASP A 522 9.58 -15.17 -18.71
N THR A 523 8.69 -15.99 -19.26
CA THR A 523 8.93 -17.40 -19.59
C THR A 523 9.42 -17.59 -21.03
N GLY A 524 9.81 -16.52 -21.73
CA GLY A 524 10.37 -16.60 -23.07
C GLY A 524 11.64 -17.45 -23.11
N SER A 525 11.81 -18.29 -24.15
CA SER A 525 12.97 -19.18 -24.28
C SER A 525 14.31 -18.44 -24.44
N GLY A 526 14.28 -17.13 -24.68
CA GLY A 526 15.46 -16.25 -24.75
C GLY A 526 15.96 -15.78 -23.37
N ASN A 527 15.22 -16.05 -22.30
CA ASN A 527 15.58 -15.64 -20.95
C ASN A 527 16.55 -16.67 -20.33
N ALA A 528 17.84 -16.35 -20.34
CA ALA A 528 18.89 -17.22 -19.83
C ALA A 528 18.79 -17.43 -18.31
N SER A 529 18.22 -16.48 -17.57
CA SER A 529 17.93 -16.65 -16.14
C SER A 529 16.85 -17.70 -15.90
N MET A 530 15.76 -17.69 -16.68
CA MET A 530 14.70 -18.69 -16.56
C MET A 530 15.21 -20.10 -16.90
N ALA A 531 16.04 -20.22 -17.94
CA ALA A 531 16.66 -21.49 -18.29
C ALA A 531 17.54 -22.04 -17.15
N LEU A 532 18.36 -21.18 -16.54
CA LEU A 532 19.20 -21.54 -15.40
C LEU A 532 18.35 -21.93 -14.16
N LEU A 533 17.23 -21.25 -13.92
CA LEU A 533 16.32 -21.60 -12.82
C LEU A 533 15.83 -23.04 -12.95
N HIS A 534 15.30 -23.41 -14.11
CA HIS A 534 14.84 -24.78 -14.36
C HIS A 534 15.99 -25.79 -14.34
N GLU A 535 17.19 -25.43 -14.81
CA GLU A 535 18.37 -26.27 -14.71
C GLU A 535 18.73 -26.59 -13.25
N CYS A 536 18.74 -25.58 -12.38
CA CYS A 536 19.05 -25.74 -10.95
C CYS A 536 18.02 -26.60 -10.21
N PHE A 537 16.73 -26.50 -10.54
CA PHE A 537 15.65 -27.19 -9.82
C PHE A 537 15.06 -28.40 -10.55
N ALA A 538 15.72 -28.91 -11.59
CA ALA A 538 15.21 -29.99 -12.44
C ALA A 538 14.83 -31.26 -11.66
N SER A 539 15.59 -31.60 -10.61
CA SER A 539 15.29 -32.74 -9.74
C SER A 539 13.99 -32.58 -8.96
N GLU A 540 13.79 -31.41 -8.36
CA GLU A 540 12.61 -31.06 -7.57
C GLU A 540 11.38 -30.96 -8.47
N GLU A 541 11.51 -30.38 -9.67
CA GLU A 541 10.41 -30.30 -10.64
C GLU A 541 9.90 -31.67 -11.07
N ALA A 542 10.81 -32.62 -11.31
CA ALA A 542 10.45 -34.01 -11.65
C ALA A 542 9.66 -34.68 -10.51
N MET A 543 9.97 -34.36 -9.25
CA MET A 543 9.24 -34.91 -8.09
C MET A 543 7.83 -34.30 -7.92
N LEU A 544 7.57 -33.12 -8.49
CA LEU A 544 6.31 -32.36 -8.29
C LEU A 544 5.27 -32.57 -9.39
N GLN A 545 5.46 -33.49 -10.34
CA GLN A 545 4.52 -33.69 -11.45
C GLN A 545 3.14 -34.29 -11.05
N ASP A 546 2.96 -34.76 -9.81
CA ASP A 546 1.75 -35.50 -9.37
C ASP A 546 1.06 -34.92 -8.11
N ALA A 547 1.37 -33.69 -7.71
CA ALA A 547 1.09 -33.18 -6.35
C ALA A 547 -0.18 -32.30 -6.21
N ALA A 548 -1.35 -32.77 -6.65
CA ALA A 548 -2.61 -32.00 -6.60
C ALA A 548 -3.07 -31.60 -5.18
N ASP A 549 -2.89 -32.49 -4.19
CA ASP A 549 -3.26 -32.20 -2.79
C ASP A 549 -2.33 -31.14 -2.15
N ARG A 550 -1.10 -30.99 -2.67
CA ARG A 550 -0.10 -30.05 -2.12
C ARG A 550 -0.32 -28.62 -2.62
N ALA A 551 -0.77 -28.47 -3.87
CA ALA A 551 -1.22 -27.17 -4.39
C ALA A 551 -2.41 -26.61 -3.59
N ALA A 552 -3.33 -27.47 -3.11
CA ALA A 552 -4.45 -27.02 -2.26
C ALA A 552 -4.00 -26.42 -0.92
N HIS A 553 -2.89 -26.92 -0.35
CA HIS A 553 -2.31 -26.37 0.88
C HIS A 553 -1.67 -24.99 0.65
N LEU A 554 -0.99 -24.79 -0.49
CA LEU A 554 -0.49 -23.46 -0.90
C LEU A 554 -1.61 -22.44 -0.97
N VAL A 555 -2.72 -22.79 -1.64
CA VAL A 555 -3.87 -21.90 -1.81
C VAL A 555 -4.48 -21.48 -0.47
N ALA A 556 -4.53 -22.40 0.51
CA ALA A 556 -5.01 -22.08 1.85
C ALA A 556 -4.08 -21.09 2.59
N LEU A 557 -2.76 -21.30 2.52
CA LEU A 557 -1.76 -20.42 3.13
C LEU A 557 -1.76 -19.03 2.49
N GLU A 558 -1.89 -18.96 1.16
CA GLU A 558 -2.02 -17.70 0.41
C GLU A 558 -3.25 -16.90 0.83
N SER A 559 -4.39 -17.56 0.97
CA SER A 559 -5.63 -16.92 1.40
C SER A 559 -5.52 -16.37 2.82
N GLN A 560 -4.90 -17.13 3.73
CA GLN A 560 -4.68 -16.70 5.10
C GLN A 560 -3.72 -15.51 5.17
N LEU A 561 -2.62 -15.56 4.41
CA LEU A 561 -1.64 -14.48 4.37
C LEU A 561 -2.26 -13.20 3.79
N MET A 562 -3.05 -13.29 2.72
CA MET A 562 -3.74 -12.12 2.16
C MET A 562 -4.67 -11.44 3.19
N MET A 563 -5.43 -12.23 3.95
CA MET A 563 -6.31 -11.72 5.01
C MET A 563 -5.48 -11.04 6.12
N LEU A 564 -4.41 -11.69 6.59
CA LEU A 564 -3.52 -11.13 7.61
C LEU A 564 -2.82 -9.85 7.13
N GLN A 565 -2.38 -9.80 5.88
CA GLN A 565 -1.75 -8.62 5.29
C GLN A 565 -2.68 -7.40 5.26
N ASN A 566 -3.96 -7.61 4.95
CA ASN A 566 -4.96 -6.53 4.95
C ASN A 566 -5.26 -6.06 6.39
N PHE A 567 -5.40 -6.99 7.32
CA PHE A 567 -5.62 -6.68 8.73
C PHE A 567 -4.43 -5.92 9.34
N LEU A 568 -3.19 -6.34 9.06
CA LEU A 568 -1.99 -5.71 9.58
C LEU A 568 -1.74 -4.32 8.99
N LEU A 569 -2.02 -4.13 7.70
CA LEU A 569 -1.95 -2.80 7.09
C LEU A 569 -2.92 -1.84 7.80
N LEU A 570 -4.15 -2.27 8.07
CA LEU A 570 -5.14 -1.43 8.76
C LEU A 570 -4.73 -1.13 10.21
N MET A 571 -4.22 -2.13 10.93
CA MET A 571 -3.75 -1.99 12.30
C MET A 571 -2.55 -1.05 12.41
N THR A 572 -1.52 -1.25 11.57
CA THR A 572 -0.34 -0.38 11.54
C THR A 572 -0.73 1.05 11.22
N LEU A 573 -1.58 1.28 10.21
CA LEU A 573 -2.06 2.63 9.91
C LEU A 573 -2.85 3.24 11.06
N THR A 574 -3.66 2.45 11.77
CA THR A 574 -4.37 2.95 12.95
C THR A 574 -3.37 3.41 14.01
N GLU A 575 -2.32 2.61 14.30
CA GLU A 575 -1.27 2.96 15.27
C GLU A 575 -0.45 4.18 14.85
N LEU A 576 -0.18 4.33 13.55
CA LEU A 576 0.55 5.46 12.97
C LEU A 576 -0.28 6.75 12.99
N LEU A 577 -1.56 6.65 12.66
CA LEU A 577 -2.49 7.79 12.65
C LEU A 577 -2.93 8.19 14.06
N SER A 578 -3.03 7.25 14.99
CA SER A 578 -3.39 7.53 16.38
C SER A 578 -2.25 8.11 17.21
N GLY A 579 -1.03 8.15 16.66
CA GLY A 579 0.19 8.18 17.46
C GLY A 579 0.31 6.87 18.23
N LEU A 580 1.53 6.37 18.42
CA LEU A 580 1.76 5.31 19.39
C LEU A 580 1.17 5.76 20.74
N PRO A 581 0.40 4.91 21.45
CA PRO A 581 -0.27 5.34 22.66
C PRO A 581 0.76 5.90 23.66
N ASP A 582 0.53 7.12 24.12
CA ASP A 582 1.20 7.79 25.26
C ASP A 582 1.12 7.00 26.59
N GLY A 583 0.54 5.79 26.59
CA GLY A 583 0.33 4.94 27.75
C GLY A 583 1.59 4.31 28.35
N GLY A 584 2.78 4.56 27.81
CA GLY A 584 4.05 4.06 28.34
C GLY A 584 4.62 4.88 29.50
N LEU A 585 4.31 6.18 29.60
CA LEU A 585 4.98 7.08 30.54
C LEU A 585 4.16 7.40 31.81
N GLU A 586 2.83 7.34 31.74
CA GLU A 586 1.97 7.67 32.89
C GLU A 586 1.84 6.53 33.92
N ARG A 587 2.16 5.28 33.54
CA ARG A 587 2.14 4.15 34.48
C ARG A 587 3.33 4.10 35.44
N LEU A 588 4.33 4.96 35.26
CA LEU A 588 5.57 4.96 36.06
C LEU A 588 5.60 6.03 37.18
N THR A 589 4.54 6.82 37.38
CA THR A 589 4.52 7.88 38.42
C THR A 589 3.40 7.79 39.45
N GLN A 590 2.51 6.79 39.38
CA GLN A 590 1.45 6.64 40.39
C GLN A 590 1.71 5.50 41.37
N SER A 591 2.06 5.90 42.59
CA SER A 591 2.16 5.05 43.77
C SER A 591 0.78 4.84 44.40
N GLY A 592 0.32 3.59 44.47
CA GLY A 592 -0.65 3.12 45.46
C GLY A 592 -2.11 2.91 44.99
N PRO A 593 -2.88 2.06 45.70
CA PRO A 593 -3.93 1.25 45.07
C PRO A 593 -5.36 1.68 45.42
N CYS A 594 -6.30 1.63 44.47
CA CYS A 594 -7.70 1.22 44.73
C CYS A 594 -8.55 0.99 43.47
N LYS A 595 -8.88 -0.29 43.24
CA LYS A 595 -10.22 -0.89 43.02
C LYS A 595 -11.22 -0.32 41.97
N ARG A 596 -11.60 -1.26 41.06
CA ARG A 596 -12.99 -1.67 40.63
C ARG A 596 -13.86 -0.64 39.88
N ASN A 597 -14.60 -0.92 38.80
CA ASN A 597 -15.22 -2.11 38.16
C ASN A 597 -15.47 -1.75 36.67
N GLY A 598 -15.71 -2.65 35.70
CA GLY A 598 -15.90 -4.09 35.73
C GLY A 598 -15.95 -4.67 34.31
N ALA A 599 -15.38 -5.87 34.19
CA ALA A 599 -15.60 -6.83 33.12
C ALA A 599 -17.06 -7.33 33.12
N THR A 600 -17.56 -7.88 32.02
CA THR A 600 -17.58 -9.34 31.76
C THR A 600 -18.12 -9.50 30.32
N ASP A 601 -17.40 -10.05 29.34
CA ASP A 601 -16.90 -11.43 29.17
C ASP A 601 -17.89 -12.52 29.59
N ALA A 602 -18.44 -13.21 28.59
CA ALA A 602 -19.09 -14.51 28.74
C ALA A 602 -18.74 -15.42 27.55
N GLN A 603 -17.67 -16.17 27.77
CA GLN A 603 -17.32 -17.53 27.32
C GLN A 603 -18.27 -18.30 26.37
N GLN A 604 -17.60 -18.89 25.37
CA GLN A 604 -17.89 -20.15 24.70
C GLN A 604 -18.68 -21.19 25.51
N LYS A 605 -19.63 -21.85 24.85
CA LYS A 605 -20.08 -23.20 25.20
C LYS A 605 -20.30 -24.04 23.95
N LEU A 606 -19.51 -25.11 23.84
CA LEU A 606 -19.69 -26.24 22.93
C LEU A 606 -20.99 -27.00 23.29
N PRO A 607 -21.65 -27.63 22.30
CA PRO A 607 -22.34 -28.89 22.58
C PRO A 607 -21.86 -30.00 21.65
N SER A 608 -21.34 -31.06 22.27
CA SER A 608 -21.24 -32.40 21.72
C SER A 608 -22.62 -33.07 21.72
N ASN A 609 -22.96 -33.79 20.64
CA ASN A 609 -23.79 -34.99 20.71
C ASN A 609 -23.55 -35.87 19.47
N SER A 610 -23.51 -37.17 19.73
CA SER A 610 -23.06 -38.27 18.87
C SER A 610 -24.17 -38.86 17.99
N ASP A 611 -23.69 -39.60 16.98
CA ASP A 611 -24.33 -40.68 16.21
C ASP A 611 -25.48 -40.36 15.24
N SER A 612 -25.17 -40.46 13.94
CA SER A 612 -25.67 -41.61 13.15
C SER A 612 -25.04 -41.70 11.76
N SER A 613 -24.73 -42.94 11.40
CA SER A 613 -24.22 -43.46 10.14
C SER A 613 -24.93 -42.95 8.87
N ARG A 614 -24.17 -42.66 7.81
CA ARG A 614 -24.56 -42.98 6.41
C ARG A 614 -23.37 -42.95 5.43
N LYS A 615 -23.36 -43.97 4.58
CA LYS A 615 -22.36 -44.39 3.59
C LYS A 615 -21.87 -43.24 2.68
N LYS A 616 -20.54 -43.04 2.62
CA LYS A 616 -19.89 -42.19 1.60
C LYS A 616 -19.83 -42.95 0.27
N CYS A 617 -20.72 -42.61 -0.66
CA CYS A 617 -20.48 -42.83 -2.09
C CYS A 617 -19.35 -41.89 -2.51
N ARG A 618 -18.19 -42.45 -2.89
CA ARG A 618 -17.09 -41.68 -3.48
C ARG A 618 -17.46 -41.34 -4.93
N LEU A 619 -17.90 -40.11 -5.16
CA LEU A 619 -17.84 -39.51 -6.50
C LEU A 619 -16.42 -38.99 -6.73
N PRO A 620 -15.84 -39.16 -7.94
CA PRO A 620 -14.53 -38.63 -8.27
C PRO A 620 -14.63 -37.10 -8.27
N LYS A 621 -13.88 -36.45 -7.38
CA LYS A 621 -13.77 -34.98 -7.34
C LYS A 621 -13.12 -34.53 -8.65
N LYS A 622 -13.88 -33.79 -9.46
CA LYS A 622 -13.37 -33.03 -10.61
C LYS A 622 -12.31 -32.05 -10.12
N LYS A 623 -11.25 -31.88 -10.93
CA LYS A 623 -10.22 -30.85 -10.80
C LYS A 623 -10.87 -29.52 -10.41
N VAL A 624 -10.60 -29.05 -9.20
CA VAL A 624 -11.00 -27.70 -8.78
C VAL A 624 -9.92 -26.77 -9.33
N SER A 625 -10.10 -26.29 -10.55
CA SER A 625 -9.24 -25.20 -11.05
C SER A 625 -9.57 -23.93 -10.27
N ARG A 626 -8.52 -23.21 -9.87
CA ARG A 626 -8.56 -21.97 -9.07
C ARG A 626 -9.36 -20.84 -9.73
N HIS A 627 -9.57 -20.96 -11.03
CA HIS A 627 -10.30 -20.07 -11.91
C HIS A 627 -11.17 -20.84 -12.90
N PRO A 628 -12.23 -20.23 -13.47
CA PRO A 628 -12.94 -20.81 -14.60
C PRO A 628 -11.98 -21.15 -15.73
N ALA A 629 -12.06 -22.37 -16.27
CA ALA A 629 -11.15 -22.83 -17.33
C ALA A 629 -11.15 -21.91 -18.56
N ALA A 630 -12.27 -21.23 -18.83
CA ALA A 630 -12.39 -20.25 -19.91
C ALA A 630 -11.49 -19.00 -19.75
N TYR A 631 -10.99 -18.74 -18.54
CA TYR A 631 -10.17 -17.55 -18.22
C TYR A 631 -8.68 -17.88 -18.10
N VAL A 632 -8.32 -19.16 -18.26
CA VAL A 632 -6.98 -19.67 -18.08
C VAL A 632 -6.34 -19.94 -19.43
N CYS A 633 -5.06 -19.63 -19.58
CA CYS A 633 -4.27 -19.90 -20.77
C CYS A 633 -4.04 -21.40 -20.94
N ASP A 634 -4.31 -21.93 -22.12
CA ASP A 634 -4.17 -23.37 -22.42
C ASP A 634 -2.70 -23.83 -22.44
N LEU A 635 -1.74 -22.91 -22.67
CA LEU A 635 -0.30 -23.18 -22.60
C LEU A 635 0.25 -23.16 -21.18
N THR A 636 -0.06 -22.09 -20.44
CA THR A 636 0.60 -21.81 -19.16
C THR A 636 -0.20 -22.28 -17.96
N GLY A 637 -1.49 -22.55 -18.13
CA GLY A 637 -2.40 -22.87 -17.01
C GLY A 637 -2.67 -21.68 -16.07
N LYS A 638 -2.25 -20.46 -16.44
CA LYS A 638 -2.39 -19.24 -15.64
C LYS A 638 -3.56 -18.37 -16.09
N LEU A 639 -4.11 -17.57 -15.17
CA LEU A 639 -5.18 -16.61 -15.46
C LEU A 639 -4.70 -15.58 -16.49
N MET A 640 -5.39 -15.46 -17.62
CA MET A 640 -4.97 -14.56 -18.70
C MET A 640 -5.17 -13.09 -18.32
N ARG A 641 -4.29 -12.21 -18.81
CA ARG A 641 -4.43 -10.76 -18.77
C ARG A 641 -4.68 -10.23 -20.17
N GLU A 642 -3.98 -10.75 -21.17
CA GLU A 642 -4.16 -10.42 -22.58
C GLU A 642 -4.55 -11.68 -23.34
N PRO A 643 -5.81 -12.13 -23.19
CA PRO A 643 -6.26 -13.36 -23.81
C PRO A 643 -6.29 -13.20 -25.33
N VAL A 644 -5.70 -14.15 -26.04
CA VAL A 644 -5.85 -14.37 -27.48
C VAL A 644 -6.71 -15.61 -27.66
N VAL A 645 -7.63 -15.56 -28.61
CA VAL A 645 -8.45 -16.73 -28.98
C VAL A 645 -8.23 -17.02 -30.45
N LEU A 646 -7.64 -18.17 -30.76
CA LEU A 646 -7.48 -18.62 -32.14
C LEU A 646 -8.82 -19.15 -32.70
N LYS A 647 -8.97 -19.22 -34.02
CA LYS A 647 -10.14 -19.78 -34.72
C LYS A 647 -10.61 -21.14 -34.20
N GLU A 648 -9.66 -21.98 -33.81
CA GLU A 648 -9.91 -23.32 -33.28
C GLU A 648 -10.52 -23.30 -31.86
N GLY A 649 -10.60 -22.12 -31.22
CA GLY A 649 -11.18 -21.92 -29.89
C GLY A 649 -10.18 -22.10 -28.74
N HIS A 650 -8.91 -22.35 -29.05
CA HIS A 650 -7.81 -22.36 -28.09
C HIS A 650 -7.49 -20.95 -27.60
N ARG A 651 -7.22 -20.83 -26.30
CA ARG A 651 -7.04 -19.55 -25.60
C ARG A 651 -5.64 -19.46 -25.03
N PHE A 652 -4.94 -18.37 -25.33
CA PHE A 652 -3.57 -18.18 -24.91
C PHE A 652 -3.38 -16.81 -24.28
N GLU A 653 -2.42 -16.69 -23.37
CA GLU A 653 -1.86 -15.38 -23.03
C GLU A 653 -1.07 -14.88 -24.25
N TYR A 654 -1.28 -13.62 -24.64
CA TYR A 654 -0.67 -13.02 -25.83
C TYR A 654 0.85 -13.22 -25.85
N ASP A 655 1.55 -12.87 -24.76
CA ASP A 655 3.01 -12.99 -24.66
C ASP A 655 3.46 -14.45 -24.75
N ALA A 656 2.69 -15.40 -24.19
CA ALA A 656 3.02 -16.82 -24.25
C ALA A 656 2.89 -17.37 -25.69
N LEU A 657 1.86 -16.96 -26.42
CA LEU A 657 1.67 -17.36 -27.81
C LEU A 657 2.72 -16.70 -28.72
N GLN A 658 2.99 -15.41 -28.52
CA GLN A 658 3.99 -14.69 -29.29
C GLN A 658 5.39 -15.32 -29.14
N ASN A 659 5.73 -15.77 -27.93
CA ASN A 659 6.96 -16.53 -27.68
C ASN A 659 7.04 -17.84 -28.47
N VAL A 660 5.94 -18.62 -28.54
CA VAL A 660 5.92 -19.84 -29.37
C VAL A 660 6.13 -19.50 -30.84
N ILE A 661 5.54 -18.41 -31.32
CA ILE A 661 5.63 -18.03 -32.73
C ILE A 661 7.03 -17.60 -33.12
N LEU A 662 7.71 -16.84 -32.26
CA LEU A 662 9.10 -16.45 -32.47
C LEU A 662 10.05 -17.65 -32.51
N GLN A 663 9.71 -18.75 -31.83
CA GLN A 663 10.57 -19.92 -31.69
C GLN A 663 10.28 -21.01 -32.72
N VAL A 664 9.00 -21.34 -32.91
CA VAL A 664 8.51 -22.51 -33.66
C VAL A 664 7.92 -22.08 -35.01
N GLY A 665 7.59 -20.80 -35.17
CA GLY A 665 6.88 -20.26 -36.34
C GLY A 665 5.39 -20.07 -36.08
N HIS A 666 4.67 -19.54 -37.07
CA HIS A 666 3.22 -19.26 -36.99
C HIS A 666 2.37 -20.54 -36.97
N VAL A 667 2.41 -21.28 -35.87
CA VAL A 667 1.65 -22.51 -35.64
C VAL A 667 0.96 -22.49 -34.28
N ASN A 668 -0.22 -23.08 -34.21
CA ASN A 668 -0.95 -23.28 -32.98
C ASN A 668 -0.19 -24.32 -32.12
N PRO A 669 0.24 -23.96 -30.90
CA PRO A 669 1.05 -24.85 -30.06
C PRO A 669 0.36 -26.16 -29.65
N ILE A 670 -0.97 -26.22 -29.72
CA ILE A 670 -1.76 -27.38 -29.25
C ILE A 670 -2.11 -28.30 -30.41
N SER A 671 -2.63 -27.75 -31.52
CA SER A 671 -3.08 -28.53 -32.67
C SER A 671 -2.00 -28.73 -33.73
N GLY A 672 -0.97 -27.87 -33.77
CA GLY A 672 0.05 -27.85 -34.81
C GLY A 672 -0.41 -27.24 -36.14
N GLU A 673 -1.62 -26.69 -36.22
CA GLU A 673 -2.14 -26.02 -37.42
C GLU A 673 -1.49 -24.65 -37.63
N SER A 674 -1.41 -24.17 -38.88
CA SER A 674 -0.84 -22.84 -39.15
C SER A 674 -1.78 -21.73 -38.66
N ILE A 675 -1.20 -20.72 -38.01
CA ILE A 675 -1.94 -19.52 -37.60
C ILE A 675 -1.93 -18.57 -38.79
N ASP A 676 -2.98 -18.66 -39.61
CA ASP A 676 -3.15 -17.82 -40.81
C ASP A 676 -3.84 -16.48 -40.50
N GLU A 677 -4.02 -16.16 -39.22
CA GLU A 677 -4.71 -14.95 -38.76
C GLU A 677 -3.80 -14.01 -37.98
N ASP A 678 -4.16 -12.73 -38.01
CA ASP A 678 -3.51 -11.73 -37.18
C ASP A 678 -3.83 -12.01 -35.71
N ILE A 679 -2.79 -12.01 -34.89
CA ILE A 679 -2.88 -12.34 -33.48
C ILE A 679 -3.26 -11.08 -32.74
N GLU A 680 -4.52 -11.01 -32.36
CA GLU A 680 -5.08 -9.87 -31.65
C GLU A 680 -5.58 -10.30 -30.27
N VAL A 681 -5.46 -9.38 -29.31
CA VAL A 681 -6.03 -9.56 -27.98
C VAL A 681 -7.56 -9.56 -28.09
N ASN A 682 -8.19 -10.59 -27.53
CA ASN A 682 -9.63 -10.71 -27.39
C ASN A 682 -10.13 -9.75 -26.30
N ILE A 683 -10.45 -8.52 -26.70
CA ILE A 683 -10.91 -7.45 -25.81
C ILE A 683 -12.15 -7.87 -24.99
N PRO A 684 -13.19 -8.52 -25.56
CA PRO A 684 -14.33 -8.98 -24.76
C PRO A 684 -13.94 -9.94 -23.62
N LEU A 685 -13.13 -10.96 -23.92
CA LEU A 685 -12.68 -11.92 -22.91
C LEU A 685 -11.78 -11.26 -21.86
N GLN A 686 -10.93 -10.31 -22.26
CA GLN A 686 -10.12 -9.53 -21.33
C GLN A 686 -10.99 -8.77 -20.32
N GLN A 687 -12.06 -8.12 -20.79
CA GLN A 687 -13.00 -7.40 -19.94
C GLN A 687 -13.75 -8.35 -18.98
N GLU A 688 -14.16 -9.53 -19.46
CA GLU A 688 -14.78 -10.57 -18.62
C GLU A 688 -13.84 -11.05 -17.50
N ILE A 689 -12.57 -11.28 -17.83
CA ILE A 689 -11.56 -11.70 -16.84
C ILE A 689 -11.29 -10.58 -15.83
N ALA A 690 -11.19 -9.33 -16.27
CA ALA A 690 -11.02 -8.19 -15.37
C ALA A 690 -12.24 -8.03 -14.43
N ALA A 691 -13.46 -8.17 -14.94
CA ALA A 691 -14.67 -8.16 -14.12
C ALA A 691 -14.72 -9.32 -13.12
N TYR A 692 -14.26 -10.50 -13.53
CA TYR A 692 -14.10 -11.66 -12.63
C TYR A 692 -13.11 -11.37 -11.48
N ARG A 693 -11.99 -10.68 -11.75
CA ARG A 693 -11.03 -10.27 -10.71
C ARG A 693 -11.66 -9.31 -9.71
N VAL A 694 -12.44 -8.32 -10.17
CA VAL A 694 -13.18 -7.40 -9.29
C VAL A 694 -14.17 -8.15 -8.40
N LYS A 695 -14.99 -9.05 -8.97
CA LYS A 695 -15.95 -9.86 -8.18
C LYS A 695 -15.26 -10.69 -7.11
N ARG A 696 -14.18 -11.39 -7.48
CA ARG A 696 -13.36 -12.20 -6.56
C ARG A 696 -12.76 -11.34 -5.44
N ALA A 697 -12.35 -10.11 -5.75
CA ALA A 697 -11.79 -9.17 -4.77
C ALA A 697 -12.86 -8.60 -3.82
N SER A 698 -14.06 -8.30 -4.32
CA SER A 698 -15.19 -7.83 -3.49
C SER A 698 -15.67 -8.90 -2.51
N GLU A 699 -15.80 -10.15 -2.94
CA GLU A 699 -16.19 -11.29 -2.09
C GLU A 699 -15.19 -11.58 -0.96
N ARG A 700 -13.91 -11.23 -1.16
CA ARG A 700 -12.84 -11.41 -0.17
C ARG A 700 -12.72 -10.28 0.84
N GLY A 701 -13.33 -9.13 0.58
CA GLY A 701 -13.32 -7.96 1.48
C GLY A 701 -14.49 -7.90 2.46
N GLY A 702 -15.51 -8.74 2.29
CA GLY A 702 -16.73 -8.76 3.09
C GLY A 702 -16.77 -9.82 4.21
N SER A 703 -15.67 -10.53 4.47
CA SER A 703 -15.59 -11.64 5.43
C SER A 703 -14.66 -11.35 6.60
#